data_AF-A0A7V8VBX5-F1
#
_entry.id   AF-A0A7V8VBX5-F1
#
_cell.length_a   1.000
_cell.length_b   1.000
_cell.length_c   1.000
_cell.angle_alpha   90.00
_cell.angle_beta   90.00
_cell.angle_gamma   90.00
#
_symmetry.space_group_name_H-M   'P 1'
#
loop_
_entity.id
_entity.type
_entity.pdbx_description
1 polymer ?
#
loop_
_entity_poly.entity_id
_entity_poly.type
_entity_poly.pdbx_seq_one_letter_code
_entity_poly.pdbx_strand_id
1 'polypeptide(L)'
;MMRKSGILLAILLGLLVYMAAPARAADPKQVDAAIQRGVAWIKKKYLQPNAGPNINIPFNHALGGTCLAGLALLEAGVPPTDPAVQNITRIVREAAYTQVQTYQISLCLMYLDRLGDPNDVPLIQALAARLLVGQTQTGGWGYGCIAEVSAKEVQFLRAVKPMGQAGRMHPDIERYAQVLFSRRNPQNSVGDDNSNTQFAVLALWLARKHGVPVDTALDLVERRFLLTQTRTGGWPYTGPAAGASVAIVQEGSPSMICAGLLGLATGIARRQERSLKATEEPAPKKMPEKPKEGASTPDDPFFQPPDPASPPPPKKTAEPKAEEKGKLRLDARDRAAQFAFAALGAVLHNSVRPDGRGGSAFVLGGQGGGHGRNDFYFLWSLERVGVIYGLDVIANIDWYEAVSTTLVMTQAADGSWEVGGYDPEVNTAFAILVLCKSNLARDLSGKVQNDINTEMRAGPGPSGSGTPSGVGRPSKAASPSYLNSEAATLAATLLRSSESQWAVTLRKIRDSNGSVNTQALALAADRLEGVRLLDVRTALAERLTRLSAETLRAYSRAKDYPELRRAAVLAMAMKDDKSHIPDLIEVLLDEEELVVRAAKAGLKALTGQDFGPPPFASAHDKRLAVEAWKQWWELQRQK
;
A
#
# COMPACT_ATOMS: atom_id res chain seq x y z
N MET A 1 46.61 66.64 13.15
CA MET A 1 45.30 66.14 12.69
C MET A 1 45.37 64.62 12.49
N MET A 2 45.22 63.82 13.56
CA MET A 2 45.43 62.35 13.52
C MET A 2 44.38 61.60 14.38
N ARG A 3 43.09 61.90 14.22
CA ARG A 3 42.02 61.27 15.02
C ARG A 3 40.74 60.93 14.23
N LYS A 4 40.79 60.78 12.90
CA LYS A 4 39.61 60.38 12.11
C LYS A 4 39.78 59.09 11.27
N SER A 5 40.94 58.45 11.27
CA SER A 5 41.19 57.27 10.43
C SER A 5 41.07 55.92 11.16
N GLY A 6 40.89 55.91 12.49
CA GLY A 6 40.78 54.68 13.29
C GLY A 6 39.36 54.16 13.49
N ILE A 7 38.33 55.00 13.34
CA ILE A 7 36.93 54.62 13.58
C ILE A 7 36.31 53.95 12.34
N LEU A 8 36.75 54.30 11.13
CA LEU A 8 36.26 53.66 9.91
C LEU A 8 36.75 52.20 9.74
N LEU A 9 37.94 51.87 10.26
CA LEU A 9 38.48 50.51 10.17
C LEU A 9 37.83 49.54 11.18
N ALA A 10 37.34 50.04 12.32
CA ALA A 10 36.61 49.23 13.30
C ALA A 10 35.15 48.96 12.87
N ILE A 11 34.53 49.84 12.07
CA ILE A 11 33.20 49.61 11.51
C ILE A 11 33.26 48.67 10.29
N LEU A 12 34.37 48.67 9.54
CA LEU A 12 34.59 47.74 8.42
C LEU A 12 35.03 46.32 8.83
N LEU A 13 35.58 46.14 10.04
CA LEU A 13 35.81 44.80 10.63
C LEU A 13 34.61 44.28 11.46
N GLY A 14 33.59 45.12 11.71
CA GLY A 14 32.34 44.74 12.38
C GLY A 14 31.28 44.14 11.45
N LEU A 15 31.47 44.22 10.13
CA LEU A 15 30.78 43.41 9.13
C LEU A 15 31.58 42.12 8.91
N LEU A 16 31.82 41.39 10.02
CA LEU A 16 32.06 39.97 9.95
C LEU A 16 30.83 39.40 9.27
N VAL A 17 31.01 39.06 8.00
CA VAL A 17 30.11 38.24 7.21
C VAL A 17 29.72 37.07 8.10
N TYR A 18 28.53 37.14 8.68
CA TYR A 18 27.82 35.94 9.12
C TYR A 18 27.51 35.24 7.80
N MET A 19 28.49 34.52 7.27
CA MET A 19 28.21 33.47 6.32
C MET A 19 27.41 32.49 7.16
N ALA A 20 26.09 32.67 7.13
CA ALA A 20 25.18 31.61 7.49
C ALA A 20 25.69 30.42 6.66
N ALA A 21 26.31 29.46 7.36
CA ALA A 21 26.65 28.20 6.74
C ALA A 21 25.40 27.72 6.00
N PRO A 22 25.53 27.19 4.77
CA PRO A 22 24.36 26.69 4.06
C PRO A 22 23.66 25.68 4.97
N ALA A 23 22.51 26.07 5.50
CA ALA A 23 21.75 25.26 6.42
C ALA A 23 21.12 24.14 5.60
N ARG A 24 21.78 22.98 5.64
CA ARG A 24 21.30 21.70 5.10
C ARG A 24 19.92 21.36 5.69
N ALA A 25 19.26 20.35 5.12
CA ALA A 25 18.04 19.75 5.65
C ALA A 25 17.96 19.71 7.18
N ALA A 26 16.75 19.83 7.74
CA ALA A 26 16.56 19.96 9.18
C ALA A 26 17.38 18.93 9.96
N ASP A 27 18.34 19.41 10.74
CA ASP A 27 19.26 18.53 11.44
C ASP A 27 18.56 17.85 12.64
N PRO A 28 19.09 16.72 13.15
CA PRO A 28 18.46 16.01 14.26
C PRO A 28 18.22 16.87 15.50
N LYS A 29 19.08 17.86 15.81
CA LYS A 29 18.89 18.75 16.96
C LYS A 29 17.73 19.72 16.73
N GLN A 30 17.55 20.22 15.51
CA GLN A 30 16.42 21.07 15.17
C GLN A 30 15.10 20.31 15.26
N VAL A 31 15.09 19.05 14.81
CA VAL A 31 13.95 18.13 14.95
C VAL A 31 13.63 17.88 16.42
N ASP A 32 14.62 17.51 17.23
CA ASP A 32 14.45 17.30 18.67
C ASP A 32 13.92 18.55 19.37
N ALA A 33 14.47 19.72 19.06
CA ALA A 33 14.01 20.98 19.62
C ALA A 33 12.55 21.29 19.23
N ALA A 34 12.15 20.99 17.99
CA ALA A 34 10.76 21.16 17.56
C ALA A 34 9.81 20.21 18.30
N ILE A 35 10.19 18.94 18.48
CA ILE A 35 9.44 17.96 19.28
C ILE A 35 9.24 18.48 20.70
N GLN A 36 10.31 18.92 21.37
CA GLN A 36 10.24 19.37 22.77
C GLN A 36 9.35 20.61 22.94
N ARG A 37 9.38 21.56 22.00
CA ARG A 37 8.47 22.71 22.02
C ARG A 37 7.00 22.30 21.85
N GLY A 38 6.72 21.37 20.93
CA GLY A 38 5.38 20.83 20.75
C GLY A 38 4.86 20.07 21.99
N VAL A 39 5.73 19.25 22.60
CA VAL A 39 5.44 18.55 23.86
C VAL A 39 5.10 19.55 24.97
N ALA A 40 5.90 20.60 25.13
CA ALA A 40 5.66 21.64 26.13
C ALA A 40 4.31 22.34 25.90
N TRP A 41 3.96 22.62 24.64
CA TRP A 41 2.68 23.22 24.28
C TRP A 41 1.49 22.32 24.63
N ILE A 42 1.52 21.03 24.28
CA ILE A 42 0.46 20.07 24.64
C ILE A 42 0.34 19.93 26.16
N LYS A 43 1.47 19.78 26.88
CA LYS A 43 1.47 19.67 28.33
C LYS A 43 0.84 20.89 28.99
N LYS A 44 1.15 22.10 28.51
CA LYS A 44 0.57 23.35 29.05
C LYS A 44 -0.97 23.33 29.02
N LYS A 45 -1.59 22.75 27.99
CA LYS A 45 -3.04 22.55 27.92
C LYS A 45 -3.53 21.56 28.97
N TYR A 46 -2.95 20.36 29.03
CA TYR A 46 -3.45 19.27 29.87
C TYR A 46 -3.07 19.34 31.35
N LEU A 47 -2.22 20.30 31.73
CA LEU A 47 -1.95 20.65 33.12
C LEU A 47 -2.98 21.63 33.71
N GLN A 48 -3.85 22.22 32.89
CA GLN A 48 -4.92 23.10 33.39
C GLN A 48 -6.00 22.28 34.11
N PRO A 49 -6.59 22.78 35.21
CA PRO A 49 -7.63 22.07 35.97
C PRO A 49 -8.89 21.73 35.16
N ASN A 50 -9.21 22.55 34.16
CA ASN A 50 -10.36 22.39 33.26
C ASN A 50 -9.96 21.82 31.89
N ALA A 51 -8.78 21.21 31.78
CA ALA A 51 -8.35 20.57 30.55
C ALA A 51 -9.37 19.52 30.09
N GLY A 52 -9.71 19.56 28.82
CA GLY A 52 -10.70 18.68 28.24
C GLY A 52 -10.66 18.69 26.71
N PRO A 53 -11.45 17.82 26.09
CA PRO A 53 -11.68 17.84 24.65
C PRO A 53 -12.16 19.23 24.23
N ASN A 54 -11.71 19.73 23.08
CA ASN A 54 -12.18 21.02 22.57
C ASN A 54 -13.61 20.90 22.03
N ILE A 55 -14.59 21.27 22.84
CA ILE A 55 -16.03 21.15 22.53
C ILE A 55 -16.53 22.16 21.48
N ASN A 56 -15.72 23.15 21.10
CA ASN A 56 -16.09 24.20 20.14
C ASN A 56 -15.85 23.80 18.67
N ILE A 57 -15.46 22.55 18.40
CA ILE A 57 -15.14 22.07 17.05
C ILE A 57 -16.36 21.35 16.44
N PRO A 58 -16.82 21.75 15.23
CA PRO A 58 -17.85 21.03 14.48
C PRO A 58 -17.46 19.56 14.24
N PHE A 59 -18.45 18.67 14.12
CA PHE A 59 -18.26 17.22 13.88
C PHE A 59 -17.61 16.40 15.03
N ASN A 60 -17.47 16.97 16.23
CA ASN A 60 -17.12 16.26 17.48
C ASN A 60 -15.78 15.48 17.45
N HIS A 61 -14.75 15.99 16.75
CA HIS A 61 -13.38 15.45 16.78
C HIS A 61 -12.67 15.63 18.14
N ALA A 62 -13.31 16.31 19.08
CA ALA A 62 -12.72 16.76 20.34
C ALA A 62 -11.96 15.66 21.10
N LEU A 63 -12.55 14.48 21.26
CA LEU A 63 -11.89 13.37 21.96
C LEU A 63 -10.75 12.75 21.14
N GLY A 64 -10.90 12.73 19.80
CA GLY A 64 -9.85 12.26 18.90
C GLY A 64 -8.60 13.11 19.03
N GLY A 65 -8.74 14.44 19.08
CA GLY A 65 -7.64 15.37 19.35
C GLY A 65 -6.93 15.09 20.68
N THR A 66 -7.69 14.83 21.75
CA THR A 66 -7.13 14.42 23.05
C THR A 66 -6.36 13.10 22.99
N CYS A 67 -6.87 12.10 22.28
CA CYS A 67 -6.17 10.83 22.10
C CYS A 67 -4.87 10.99 21.28
N LEU A 68 -4.91 11.80 20.22
CA LEU A 68 -3.73 12.14 19.42
C LEU A 68 -2.67 12.88 20.25
N ALA A 69 -3.09 13.84 21.08
CA ALA A 69 -2.19 14.52 22.00
C ALA A 69 -1.52 13.55 22.98
N GLY A 70 -2.29 12.61 23.53
CA GLY A 70 -1.76 11.54 24.38
C GLY A 70 -0.75 10.64 23.67
N LEU A 71 -1.08 10.21 22.45
CA LEU A 71 -0.16 9.43 21.60
C LEU A 71 1.13 10.21 21.31
N ALA A 72 1.02 11.49 20.95
CA ALA A 72 2.18 12.35 20.68
C ALA A 72 3.11 12.45 21.89
N LEU A 73 2.58 12.63 23.10
CA LEU A 73 3.39 12.65 24.33
C LEU A 73 4.10 11.31 24.56
N LEU A 74 3.38 10.18 24.44
CA LEU A 74 3.95 8.85 24.66
C LEU A 74 5.02 8.47 23.61
N GLU A 75 4.86 8.93 22.36
CA GLU A 75 5.84 8.71 21.30
C GLU A 75 7.05 9.64 21.41
N ALA A 76 6.87 10.85 21.94
CA ALA A 76 7.96 11.75 22.30
C ALA A 76 8.72 11.33 23.59
N GLY A 77 8.36 10.19 24.19
CA GLY A 77 9.04 9.63 25.37
C GLY A 77 8.58 10.20 26.71
N VAL A 78 7.46 10.94 26.76
CA VAL A 78 6.87 11.38 28.03
C VAL A 78 6.28 10.17 28.76
N PRO A 79 6.65 9.91 30.04
CA PRO A 79 6.21 8.71 30.73
C PRO A 79 4.70 8.75 31.06
N PRO A 80 4.02 7.58 31.15
CA PRO A 80 2.62 7.50 31.58
C PRO A 80 2.32 8.13 32.94
N THR A 81 3.33 8.30 33.80
CA THR A 81 3.24 8.92 35.12
C THR A 81 3.26 10.45 35.08
N ASP A 82 3.51 11.07 33.93
CA ASP A 82 3.48 12.53 33.80
C ASP A 82 2.06 13.06 34.05
N PRO A 83 1.88 14.13 34.86
CA PRO A 83 0.54 14.64 35.19
C PRO A 83 -0.32 15.00 33.97
N ALA A 84 0.29 15.50 32.88
CA ALA A 84 -0.46 15.79 31.66
C ALA A 84 -0.99 14.51 31.01
N VAL A 85 -0.18 13.44 30.98
CA VAL A 85 -0.58 12.13 30.44
C VAL A 85 -1.64 11.48 31.32
N GLN A 86 -1.54 11.59 32.64
CA GLN A 86 -2.57 11.12 33.57
C GLN A 86 -3.92 11.84 33.38
N ASN A 87 -3.88 13.16 33.19
CA ASN A 87 -5.09 13.94 32.90
C ASN A 87 -5.74 13.55 31.57
N ILE A 88 -4.94 13.36 30.51
CA ILE A 88 -5.42 12.83 29.23
C ILE A 88 -6.03 11.44 29.42
N THR A 89 -5.34 10.54 30.13
CA THR A 89 -5.80 9.17 30.40
C THR A 89 -7.16 9.17 31.08
N ARG A 90 -7.35 10.00 32.11
CA ARG A 90 -8.62 10.14 32.83
C ARG A 90 -9.75 10.57 31.89
N ILE A 91 -9.50 11.57 31.04
CA ILE A 91 -10.48 12.06 30.06
C ILE A 91 -10.84 10.97 29.05
N VAL A 92 -9.83 10.29 28.49
CA VAL A 92 -10.02 9.25 27.47
C VAL A 92 -10.78 8.06 28.03
N ARG A 93 -10.38 7.54 29.20
CA ARG A 93 -11.04 6.39 29.84
C ARG A 93 -12.52 6.69 30.13
N GLU A 94 -12.83 7.89 30.60
CA GLU A 94 -14.20 8.26 30.92
C GLU A 94 -15.08 8.34 29.66
N ALA A 95 -14.57 8.99 28.62
CA ALA A 95 -15.33 9.20 27.38
C ALA A 95 -15.41 7.95 26.49
N ALA A 96 -14.42 7.05 26.54
CA ALA A 96 -14.33 5.87 25.68
C ALA A 96 -15.54 4.92 25.82
N TYR A 97 -16.12 4.81 27.03
CA TYR A 97 -17.24 3.90 27.27
C TYR A 97 -18.48 4.24 26.44
N THR A 98 -18.69 5.51 26.08
CA THR A 98 -19.85 5.98 25.31
C THR A 98 -19.54 6.30 23.85
N GLN A 99 -18.28 6.15 23.41
CA GLN A 99 -17.92 6.49 22.02
C GLN A 99 -18.55 5.56 20.99
N VAL A 100 -19.15 6.19 19.99
CA VAL A 100 -19.85 5.55 18.88
C VAL A 100 -19.32 5.96 17.51
N GLN A 101 -18.40 6.92 17.45
CA GLN A 101 -17.84 7.47 16.22
C GLN A 101 -16.49 6.82 15.89
N THR A 102 -16.25 6.52 14.61
CA THR A 102 -15.13 5.67 14.18
C THR A 102 -13.77 6.24 14.52
N TYR A 103 -13.53 7.54 14.28
CA TYR A 103 -12.24 8.18 14.62
C TYR A 103 -11.95 8.06 16.12
N GLN A 104 -12.94 8.37 16.95
CA GLN A 104 -12.82 8.44 18.40
C GLN A 104 -12.60 7.03 18.97
N ILE A 105 -13.37 6.05 18.51
CA ILE A 105 -13.18 4.64 18.90
C ILE A 105 -11.76 4.18 18.53
N SER A 106 -11.33 4.43 17.30
CA SER A 106 -10.03 4.01 16.80
C SER A 106 -8.88 4.68 17.57
N LEU A 107 -8.97 5.98 17.80
CA LEU A 107 -7.94 6.75 18.49
C LEU A 107 -7.89 6.45 19.99
N CYS A 108 -9.04 6.23 20.65
CA CYS A 108 -9.08 5.75 22.03
C CYS A 108 -8.38 4.39 22.12
N LEU A 109 -8.69 3.46 21.20
CA LEU A 109 -8.06 2.15 21.17
C LEU A 109 -6.55 2.28 21.00
N MET A 110 -6.08 3.01 19.99
CA MET A 110 -4.66 3.22 19.71
C MET A 110 -3.92 3.86 20.90
N TYR A 111 -4.54 4.84 21.57
CA TYR A 111 -3.95 5.47 22.74
C TYR A 111 -3.83 4.52 23.93
N LEU A 112 -4.91 3.84 24.32
CA LEU A 112 -4.90 2.89 25.45
C LEU A 112 -3.96 1.72 25.19
N ASP A 113 -3.93 1.25 23.94
CA ASP A 113 -3.00 0.24 23.44
C ASP A 113 -1.53 0.62 23.64
N ARG A 114 -1.20 1.90 23.37
CA ARG A 114 0.14 2.46 23.50
C ARG A 114 0.51 2.86 24.93
N LEU A 115 -0.49 3.22 25.76
CA LEU A 115 -0.35 3.44 27.20
C LEU A 115 0.07 2.15 27.91
N GLY A 116 -0.52 1.01 27.51
CA GLY A 116 -0.08 -0.32 27.92
C GLY A 116 -0.51 -0.75 29.33
N ASP A 117 -1.53 -0.11 29.91
CA ASP A 117 -2.10 -0.53 31.19
C ASP A 117 -2.98 -1.79 30.99
N PRO A 118 -2.66 -2.93 31.63
CA PRO A 118 -3.44 -4.15 31.51
C PRO A 118 -4.93 -3.99 31.90
N ASN A 119 -5.25 -3.01 32.75
CA ASN A 119 -6.64 -2.74 33.14
C ASN A 119 -7.49 -2.19 32.00
N ASP A 120 -6.86 -1.65 30.94
CA ASP A 120 -7.57 -1.15 29.76
C ASP A 120 -7.92 -2.24 28.75
N VAL A 121 -7.40 -3.47 28.92
CA VAL A 121 -7.61 -4.57 27.94
C VAL A 121 -9.09 -4.84 27.66
N PRO A 122 -9.99 -4.96 28.65
CA PRO A 122 -11.42 -5.14 28.37
C PRO A 122 -12.03 -3.97 27.59
N LEU A 123 -11.63 -2.73 27.89
CA LEU A 123 -12.11 -1.54 27.20
C LEU A 123 -11.59 -1.49 25.74
N ILE A 124 -10.33 -1.84 25.52
CA ILE A 124 -9.74 -1.98 24.18
C ILE A 124 -10.50 -3.02 23.36
N GLN A 125 -10.78 -4.18 23.94
CA GLN A 125 -11.57 -5.23 23.28
C GLN A 125 -13.00 -4.74 22.98
N ALA A 126 -13.62 -3.99 23.89
CA ALA A 126 -14.96 -3.43 23.67
C ALA A 126 -14.99 -2.40 22.53
N LEU A 127 -13.99 -1.52 22.45
CA LEU A 127 -13.83 -0.57 21.35
C LEU A 127 -13.61 -1.29 20.01
N ALA A 128 -12.78 -2.34 20.00
CA ALA A 128 -12.58 -3.17 18.81
C ALA A 128 -13.86 -3.89 18.38
N ALA A 129 -14.66 -4.42 19.32
CA ALA A 129 -15.95 -5.04 19.03
C ALA A 129 -16.91 -4.05 18.33
N ARG A 130 -16.90 -2.78 18.72
CA ARG A 130 -17.69 -1.73 18.04
C ARG A 130 -17.22 -1.53 16.60
N LEU A 131 -15.90 -1.50 16.36
CA LEU A 131 -15.34 -1.41 15.00
C LEU A 131 -15.75 -2.61 14.15
N LEU A 132 -15.68 -3.83 14.68
CA LEU A 132 -16.11 -5.05 13.97
C LEU A 132 -17.59 -4.99 13.58
N VAL A 133 -18.46 -4.53 14.49
CA VAL A 133 -19.91 -4.40 14.22
C VAL A 133 -20.19 -3.25 13.24
N GLY A 134 -19.42 -2.16 13.32
CA GLY A 134 -19.59 -0.96 12.49
C GLY A 134 -19.06 -1.07 11.06
N GLN A 135 -18.29 -2.10 10.73
CA GLN A 135 -17.72 -2.27 9.39
C GLN A 135 -18.82 -2.50 8.36
N THR A 136 -18.83 -1.72 7.28
CA THR A 136 -19.78 -1.87 6.18
C THR A 136 -19.53 -3.15 5.36
N GLN A 137 -20.50 -3.55 4.54
CA GLN A 137 -20.36 -4.72 3.66
C GLN A 137 -19.26 -4.53 2.59
N THR A 138 -18.88 -3.29 2.31
CA THR A 138 -17.80 -2.96 1.37
C THR A 138 -16.43 -2.91 2.07
N GLY A 139 -16.35 -3.33 3.33
CA GLY A 139 -15.12 -3.41 4.12
C GLY A 139 -14.62 -2.09 4.68
N GLY A 140 -15.40 -1.01 4.60
CA GLY A 140 -15.05 0.32 5.09
C GLY A 140 -15.78 0.73 6.37
N TRP A 141 -15.53 1.97 6.81
CA TRP A 141 -16.23 2.63 7.92
C TRP A 141 -16.63 4.05 7.54
N GLY A 142 -17.82 4.46 8.00
CA GLY A 142 -18.24 5.86 7.99
C GLY A 142 -17.92 6.55 9.32
N TYR A 143 -18.37 7.79 9.48
CA TYR A 143 -18.17 8.57 10.71
C TYR A 143 -18.87 7.94 11.93
N GLY A 144 -20.12 7.48 11.75
CA GLY A 144 -20.84 6.69 12.75
C GLY A 144 -20.43 5.22 12.68
N CYS A 145 -19.91 4.68 13.79
CA CYS A 145 -19.52 3.28 13.88
C CYS A 145 -20.68 2.39 14.37
N ILE A 146 -21.34 2.81 15.45
CA ILE A 146 -22.53 2.15 15.99
C ILE A 146 -23.58 3.21 16.37
N ALA A 147 -24.83 2.79 16.57
CA ALA A 147 -25.90 3.75 16.90
C ALA A 147 -25.72 4.36 18.30
N GLU A 148 -25.57 3.51 19.32
CA GLU A 148 -25.50 3.93 20.72
C GLU A 148 -24.83 2.88 21.62
N VAL A 149 -24.44 3.33 22.82
CA VAL A 149 -24.10 2.49 23.97
C VAL A 149 -24.95 2.95 25.14
N SER A 150 -25.83 2.08 25.62
CA SER A 150 -26.77 2.38 26.71
C SER A 150 -26.06 2.52 28.06
N ALA A 151 -26.68 3.20 29.02
CA ALA A 151 -26.15 3.34 30.38
C ALA A 151 -25.91 1.98 31.07
N LYS A 152 -26.77 0.98 30.81
CA LYS A 152 -26.60 -0.38 31.33
C LYS A 152 -25.36 -1.05 30.76
N GLU A 153 -25.08 -0.87 29.46
CA GLU A 153 -23.86 -1.38 28.82
C GLU A 153 -22.62 -0.68 29.36
N VAL A 154 -22.68 0.64 29.59
CA VAL A 154 -21.56 1.37 30.23
C VAL A 154 -21.28 0.83 31.62
N GLN A 155 -22.32 0.62 32.44
CA GLN A 155 -22.17 0.05 33.78
C GLN A 155 -21.58 -1.36 33.74
N PHE A 156 -22.06 -2.20 32.82
CA PHE A 156 -21.55 -3.54 32.59
C PHE A 156 -20.06 -3.51 32.20
N LEU A 157 -19.69 -2.72 31.19
CA LEU A 157 -18.31 -2.63 30.69
C LEU A 157 -17.33 -2.14 31.76
N ARG A 158 -17.75 -1.20 32.63
CA ARG A 158 -16.93 -0.72 33.76
C ARG A 158 -16.69 -1.78 34.85
N ALA A 159 -17.59 -2.75 34.96
CA ALA A 159 -17.47 -3.84 35.92
C ALA A 159 -16.51 -4.94 35.44
N VAL A 160 -16.26 -5.04 34.13
CA VAL A 160 -15.36 -6.06 33.54
C VAL A 160 -13.92 -5.82 34.01
N LYS A 161 -13.29 -6.87 34.53
CA LYS A 161 -11.88 -6.85 34.97
C LYS A 161 -11.00 -7.53 33.93
N PRO A 162 -9.72 -7.14 33.80
CA PRO A 162 -8.81 -7.82 32.90
C PRO A 162 -8.65 -9.28 33.29
N MET A 163 -8.57 -10.17 32.29
CA MET A 163 -8.20 -11.56 32.51
C MET A 163 -6.68 -11.67 32.62
N GLY A 164 -6.18 -12.53 33.51
CA GLY A 164 -4.76 -12.89 33.57
C GLY A 164 -4.27 -13.74 32.39
N GLN A 165 -5.15 -14.11 31.45
CA GLN A 165 -4.81 -14.88 30.26
C GLN A 165 -4.62 -13.95 29.05
N ALA A 166 -3.36 -13.79 28.63
CA ALA A 166 -3.03 -13.01 27.45
C ALA A 166 -3.51 -13.68 26.15
N GLY A 167 -3.90 -12.87 25.16
CA GLY A 167 -4.13 -13.34 23.78
C GLY A 167 -5.53 -13.88 23.46
N ARG A 168 -6.52 -13.74 24.35
CA ARG A 168 -7.93 -14.08 24.06
C ARG A 168 -8.87 -12.93 24.39
N MET A 169 -9.95 -12.83 23.63
CA MET A 169 -11.04 -11.90 23.90
C MET A 169 -11.75 -12.30 25.21
N HIS A 170 -12.10 -11.32 26.04
CA HIS A 170 -12.80 -11.57 27.30
C HIS A 170 -14.23 -12.07 27.02
N PRO A 171 -14.72 -13.16 27.64
CA PRO A 171 -16.04 -13.73 27.36
C PRO A 171 -17.21 -12.74 27.51
N ASP A 172 -17.17 -11.89 28.54
CA ASP A 172 -18.16 -10.82 28.69
C ASP A 172 -18.14 -9.78 27.56
N ILE A 173 -16.97 -9.51 26.98
CA ILE A 173 -16.84 -8.63 25.82
C ILE A 173 -17.29 -9.34 24.54
N GLU A 174 -17.08 -10.66 24.42
CA GLU A 174 -17.66 -11.47 23.34
C GLU A 174 -19.19 -11.44 23.38
N ARG A 175 -19.81 -11.60 24.56
CA ARG A 175 -21.26 -11.46 24.74
C ARG A 175 -21.75 -10.07 24.37
N TYR A 176 -21.02 -9.03 24.81
CA TYR A 176 -21.32 -7.66 24.40
C TYR A 176 -21.27 -7.48 22.87
N ALA A 177 -20.25 -8.03 22.21
CA ALA A 177 -20.13 -8.00 20.76
C ALA A 177 -21.30 -8.70 20.05
N GLN A 178 -21.75 -9.85 20.58
CA GLN A 178 -22.91 -10.58 20.06
C GLN A 178 -24.20 -9.76 20.17
N VAL A 179 -24.44 -9.09 21.31
CA VAL A 179 -25.60 -8.20 21.51
C VAL A 179 -25.54 -6.99 20.58
N LEU A 180 -24.36 -6.38 20.39
CA LEU A 180 -24.18 -5.30 19.43
C LEU A 180 -24.50 -5.77 18.00
N PHE A 181 -24.05 -6.96 17.64
CA PHE A 181 -24.30 -7.53 16.31
C PHE A 181 -25.78 -7.84 16.09
N SER A 182 -26.50 -8.36 17.09
CA SER A 182 -27.92 -8.69 16.95
C SER A 182 -28.83 -7.46 16.74
N ARG A 183 -28.40 -6.28 17.21
CA ARG A 183 -29.12 -5.01 17.00
C ARG A 183 -28.57 -4.17 15.86
N ARG A 184 -27.60 -4.70 15.09
CA ARG A 184 -26.98 -3.99 13.99
C ARG A 184 -28.04 -3.66 12.94
N ASN A 185 -28.25 -2.37 12.69
CA ASN A 185 -29.09 -1.90 11.60
C ASN A 185 -28.22 -1.73 10.32
N PRO A 186 -28.42 -2.53 9.26
CA PRO A 186 -27.63 -2.42 8.02
C PRO A 186 -27.74 -1.04 7.36
N GLN A 187 -28.87 -0.34 7.53
CA GLN A 187 -29.09 1.00 7.01
C GLN A 187 -28.22 2.06 7.70
N ASN A 188 -27.74 1.80 8.92
CA ASN A 188 -26.78 2.69 9.61
C ASN A 188 -25.35 2.56 9.06
N SER A 189 -25.10 1.57 8.18
CA SER A 189 -23.82 1.35 7.49
C SER A 189 -23.83 1.88 6.04
N VAL A 190 -24.77 2.77 5.68
CA VAL A 190 -24.87 3.35 4.34
C VAL A 190 -23.92 4.53 4.21
N GLY A 191 -22.90 4.37 3.37
CA GLY A 191 -21.87 5.37 3.13
C GLY A 191 -20.68 5.22 4.07
N ASP A 192 -19.52 4.96 3.50
CA ASP A 192 -18.24 4.93 4.19
C ASP A 192 -17.18 5.70 3.40
N ASP A 193 -16.04 5.92 4.03
CA ASP A 193 -14.92 6.61 3.41
C ASP A 193 -13.58 5.99 3.80
N ASN A 194 -12.56 6.28 3.00
CA ASN A 194 -11.22 5.73 3.20
C ASN A 194 -10.45 6.43 4.33
N SER A 195 -10.89 7.60 4.79
CA SER A 195 -10.27 8.31 5.93
C SER A 195 -10.61 7.63 7.26
N ASN A 196 -11.90 7.38 7.53
CA ASN A 196 -12.36 6.58 8.68
C ASN A 196 -11.80 5.15 8.62
N THR A 197 -11.83 4.54 7.42
CA THR A 197 -11.27 3.20 7.20
C THR A 197 -9.78 3.14 7.56
N GLN A 198 -8.99 4.18 7.27
CA GLN A 198 -7.56 4.23 7.63
C GLN A 198 -7.34 4.08 9.14
N PHE A 199 -8.11 4.79 9.96
CA PHE A 199 -7.99 4.71 11.43
C PHE A 199 -8.50 3.36 11.96
N ALA A 200 -9.64 2.88 11.44
CA ALA A 200 -10.22 1.61 11.85
C ALA A 200 -9.27 0.43 11.55
N VAL A 201 -8.59 0.44 10.41
CA VAL A 201 -7.61 -0.59 10.02
C VAL A 201 -6.44 -0.64 11.00
N LEU A 202 -5.87 0.51 11.35
CA LEU A 202 -4.78 0.58 12.33
C LEU A 202 -5.26 0.08 13.71
N ALA A 203 -6.41 0.54 14.17
CA ALA A 203 -6.95 0.15 15.46
C ALA A 203 -7.28 -1.36 15.53
N LEU A 204 -7.89 -1.92 14.49
CA LEU A 204 -8.16 -3.37 14.41
C LEU A 204 -6.87 -4.18 14.35
N TRP A 205 -5.83 -3.71 13.65
CA TRP A 205 -4.54 -4.39 13.68
C TRP A 205 -3.98 -4.47 15.11
N LEU A 206 -4.02 -3.37 15.85
CA LEU A 206 -3.56 -3.34 17.26
C LEU A 206 -4.42 -4.25 18.15
N ALA A 207 -5.74 -4.29 17.92
CA ALA A 207 -6.65 -5.13 18.68
C ALA A 207 -6.31 -6.64 18.63
N ARG A 208 -5.59 -7.10 17.60
CA ARG A 208 -5.07 -8.50 17.51
C ARG A 208 -4.24 -8.87 18.73
N LYS A 209 -3.40 -7.94 19.22
CA LYS A 209 -2.53 -8.19 20.38
C LYS A 209 -3.33 -8.42 21.68
N HIS A 210 -4.60 -7.99 21.69
CA HIS A 210 -5.56 -8.17 22.78
C HIS A 210 -6.52 -9.34 22.54
N GLY A 211 -6.25 -10.21 21.57
CA GLY A 211 -7.03 -11.43 21.32
C GLY A 211 -8.36 -11.21 20.58
N VAL A 212 -8.59 -10.03 20.00
CA VAL A 212 -9.81 -9.74 19.23
C VAL A 212 -9.72 -10.41 17.84
N PRO A 213 -10.74 -11.16 17.39
CA PRO A 213 -10.72 -11.87 16.12
C PRO A 213 -11.06 -10.95 14.93
N VAL A 214 -10.09 -10.17 14.47
CA VAL A 214 -10.29 -9.14 13.41
C VAL A 214 -10.08 -9.64 11.98
N ASP A 215 -9.66 -10.89 11.81
CA ASP A 215 -9.18 -11.41 10.51
C ASP A 215 -10.21 -11.28 9.39
N THR A 216 -11.48 -11.61 9.66
CA THR A 216 -12.57 -11.45 8.67
C THR A 216 -12.77 -9.99 8.28
N ALA A 217 -12.63 -9.05 9.23
CA ALA A 217 -12.73 -7.63 8.93
C ALA A 217 -11.58 -7.15 8.05
N LEU A 218 -10.36 -7.64 8.29
CA LEU A 218 -9.19 -7.33 7.48
C LEU A 218 -9.26 -7.98 6.08
N ASP A 219 -9.92 -9.14 5.92
CA ASP A 219 -10.20 -9.74 4.60
C ASP A 219 -11.12 -8.84 3.76
N LEU A 220 -12.13 -8.22 4.38
CA LEU A 220 -13.00 -7.25 3.70
C LEU A 220 -12.25 -5.97 3.33
N VAL A 221 -11.36 -5.48 4.20
CA VAL A 221 -10.48 -4.33 3.91
C VAL A 221 -9.59 -4.62 2.70
N GLU A 222 -8.96 -5.79 2.66
CA GLU A 222 -8.12 -6.18 1.53
C GLU A 222 -8.93 -6.21 0.23
N ARG A 223 -10.08 -6.89 0.25
CA ARG A 223 -10.98 -6.98 -0.90
C ARG A 223 -11.40 -5.58 -1.38
N ARG A 224 -11.75 -4.68 -0.46
CA ARG A 224 -12.13 -3.29 -0.76
C ARG A 224 -11.05 -2.59 -1.55
N PHE A 225 -9.82 -2.54 -1.02
CA PHE A 225 -8.76 -1.75 -1.63
C PHE A 225 -8.25 -2.36 -2.94
N LEU A 226 -8.33 -3.69 -3.11
CA LEU A 226 -8.06 -4.32 -4.40
C LEU A 226 -9.13 -3.99 -5.46
N LEU A 227 -10.41 -3.93 -5.09
CA LEU A 227 -11.51 -3.71 -6.04
C LEU A 227 -11.77 -2.23 -6.37
N THR A 228 -11.31 -1.31 -5.53
CA THR A 228 -11.66 0.13 -5.64
C THR A 228 -10.48 1.03 -5.99
N GLN A 229 -9.30 0.45 -6.29
CA GLN A 229 -8.14 1.24 -6.72
C GLN A 229 -8.47 1.96 -8.03
N THR A 230 -8.18 3.26 -8.08
CA THR A 230 -8.36 4.07 -9.29
C THR A 230 -7.38 3.61 -10.37
N ARG A 231 -7.67 3.97 -11.62
CA ARG A 231 -6.78 3.67 -12.76
C ARG A 231 -5.37 4.21 -12.52
N THR A 232 -5.23 5.36 -11.86
CA THR A 232 -3.97 6.07 -11.60
C THR A 232 -3.24 5.60 -10.34
N GLY A 233 -3.78 4.62 -9.62
CA GLY A 233 -3.14 3.96 -8.47
C GLY A 233 -3.57 4.48 -7.10
N GLY A 234 -4.41 5.52 -7.04
CA GLY A 234 -4.98 6.03 -5.81
C GLY A 234 -6.29 5.35 -5.44
N TRP A 235 -7.02 5.95 -4.50
CA TRP A 235 -8.37 5.54 -4.12
C TRP A 235 -9.26 6.77 -3.97
N PRO A 236 -10.58 6.65 -4.23
CA PRO A 236 -11.53 7.73 -3.98
C PRO A 236 -11.61 8.05 -2.48
N TYR A 237 -12.21 9.19 -2.14
CA TYR A 237 -12.51 9.49 -0.73
C TYR A 237 -13.64 8.58 -0.22
N THR A 238 -14.78 8.59 -0.89
CA THR A 238 -15.94 7.77 -0.54
C THR A 238 -15.77 6.34 -1.03
N GLY A 239 -16.25 5.38 -0.24
CA GLY A 239 -16.32 4.01 -0.69
C GLY A 239 -17.36 3.76 -1.78
N PRO A 240 -17.35 2.55 -2.35
CA PRO A 240 -18.32 2.17 -3.34
C PRO A 240 -19.72 2.12 -2.71
N ALA A 241 -20.73 2.62 -3.42
CA ALA A 241 -22.11 2.42 -3.02
C ALA A 241 -22.47 0.92 -3.07
N ALA A 242 -23.29 0.46 -2.13
CA ALA A 242 -23.74 -0.93 -2.09
C ALA A 242 -24.46 -1.29 -3.40
N GLY A 243 -23.96 -2.31 -4.11
CA GLY A 243 -24.53 -2.77 -5.39
C GLY A 243 -24.08 -1.99 -6.64
N ALA A 244 -23.20 -1.00 -6.53
CA ALA A 244 -22.71 -0.28 -7.70
C ALA A 244 -21.66 -1.09 -8.47
N SER A 245 -21.95 -1.41 -9.74
CA SER A 245 -20.95 -1.86 -10.71
C SER A 245 -20.13 -0.66 -11.17
N VAL A 246 -18.87 -0.60 -10.72
CA VAL A 246 -17.81 0.32 -11.19
C VAL A 246 -18.28 1.78 -11.28
N ALA A 247 -18.39 2.45 -10.14
CA ALA A 247 -18.60 3.90 -10.12
C ALA A 247 -17.43 4.60 -10.84
N ILE A 248 -17.74 5.67 -11.58
CA ILE A 248 -16.76 6.62 -12.13
C ILE A 248 -15.85 7.04 -10.97
N VAL A 249 -14.62 6.49 -10.94
CA VAL A 249 -13.76 6.62 -9.76
C VAL A 249 -13.13 8.01 -9.78
N GLN A 250 -13.72 8.96 -9.05
CA GLN A 250 -13.12 10.25 -8.80
C GLN A 250 -11.82 10.04 -8.02
N GLU A 251 -10.74 10.67 -8.46
CA GLU A 251 -9.45 10.58 -7.77
C GLU A 251 -9.55 11.21 -6.38
N GLY A 252 -9.15 10.46 -5.35
CA GLY A 252 -9.11 10.95 -3.98
C GLY A 252 -7.91 11.84 -3.69
N SER A 253 -7.81 12.31 -2.44
CA SER A 253 -6.64 13.06 -1.99
C SER A 253 -5.41 12.16 -1.82
N PRO A 254 -4.19 12.73 -1.75
CA PRO A 254 -2.98 11.99 -1.42
C PRO A 254 -3.07 11.09 -0.18
N SER A 255 -3.83 11.52 0.83
CA SER A 255 -4.07 10.70 2.03
C SER A 255 -4.82 9.40 1.72
N MET A 256 -5.67 9.38 0.69
CA MET A 256 -6.40 8.17 0.31
C MET A 256 -5.48 7.14 -0.36
N ILE A 257 -4.39 7.58 -1.00
CA ILE A 257 -3.32 6.68 -1.44
C ILE A 257 -2.70 5.97 -0.23
N CYS A 258 -2.44 6.74 0.84
CA CYS A 258 -1.89 6.20 2.08
C CYS A 258 -2.87 5.24 2.77
N ALA A 259 -4.15 5.59 2.83
CA ALA A 259 -5.19 4.72 3.39
C ALA A 259 -5.25 3.36 2.68
N GLY A 260 -5.20 3.35 1.34
CA GLY A 260 -5.17 2.12 0.57
C GLY A 260 -3.90 1.30 0.79
N LEU A 261 -2.72 1.94 0.85
CA LEU A 261 -1.47 1.28 1.20
C LEU A 261 -1.52 0.65 2.61
N LEU A 262 -2.07 1.35 3.60
CA LEU A 262 -2.23 0.81 4.95
C LEU A 262 -3.21 -0.38 5.00
N GLY A 263 -4.30 -0.33 4.23
CA GLY A 263 -5.19 -1.47 4.05
C GLY A 263 -4.48 -2.68 3.44
N LEU A 264 -3.75 -2.46 2.33
CA LEU A 264 -2.97 -3.51 1.65
C LEU A 264 -1.86 -4.09 2.53
N ALA A 265 -1.22 -3.27 3.37
CA ALA A 265 -0.19 -3.72 4.31
C ALA A 265 -0.71 -4.84 5.21
N THR A 266 -1.96 -4.76 5.68
CA THR A 266 -2.55 -5.82 6.52
C THR A 266 -2.72 -7.14 5.76
N GLY A 267 -3.09 -7.10 4.47
CA GLY A 267 -3.19 -8.28 3.61
C GLY A 267 -1.81 -8.87 3.30
N ILE A 268 -0.82 -8.03 3.02
CA ILE A 268 0.58 -8.44 2.79
C ILE A 268 1.14 -9.15 4.02
N ALA A 269 0.96 -8.55 5.21
CA ALA A 269 1.43 -9.13 6.46
C ALA A 269 0.74 -10.46 6.80
N ARG A 270 -0.59 -10.55 6.63
CA ARG A 270 -1.34 -11.80 6.86
C ARG A 270 -0.97 -12.90 5.87
N ARG A 271 -0.67 -12.56 4.61
CA ARG A 271 -0.10 -13.50 3.62
C ARG A 271 1.26 -14.02 4.11
N GLN A 272 2.12 -13.14 4.61
CA GLN A 272 3.43 -13.52 5.14
C GLN A 272 3.30 -14.44 6.37
N GLU A 273 2.36 -14.15 7.29
CA GLU A 273 2.04 -15.03 8.43
C GLU A 273 1.65 -16.43 7.99
N ARG A 274 0.77 -16.55 6.99
CA ARG A 274 0.33 -17.86 6.46
C ARG A 274 1.49 -18.61 5.81
N SER A 275 2.36 -17.90 5.09
CA SER A 275 3.56 -18.47 4.48
C SER A 275 4.52 -19.04 5.52
N LEU A 276 4.81 -18.28 6.59
CA LEU A 276 5.69 -18.71 7.69
C LEU A 276 5.13 -19.94 8.42
N LYS A 277 3.82 -19.95 8.73
CA LYS A 277 3.16 -21.11 9.33
C LYS A 277 3.24 -22.36 8.45
N ALA A 278 3.05 -22.21 7.14
CA ALA A 278 3.14 -23.33 6.19
C ALA A 278 4.56 -23.90 6.07
N THR A 279 5.61 -23.09 6.30
CA THR A 279 6.99 -23.57 6.36
C THR A 279 7.36 -24.26 7.67
N GLU A 280 6.65 -23.97 8.77
CA GLU A 280 6.83 -24.60 10.08
C GLU A 280 6.10 -25.94 10.20
N GLU A 281 5.00 -26.14 9.46
CA GLU A 281 4.29 -27.43 9.43
C GLU A 281 5.10 -28.51 8.68
N PRO A 282 5.29 -29.72 9.25
CA PRO A 282 6.00 -30.79 8.57
C PRO A 282 5.25 -31.19 7.30
N ALA A 283 5.96 -31.23 6.17
CA ALA A 283 5.39 -31.61 4.88
C ALA A 283 4.57 -32.92 5.00
N PRO A 284 3.38 -33.00 4.40
CA PRO A 284 2.57 -34.21 4.43
C PRO A 284 3.43 -35.38 3.94
N LYS A 285 3.45 -36.48 4.71
CA LYS A 285 4.18 -37.70 4.35
C LYS A 285 3.83 -38.06 2.91
N LYS A 286 4.84 -38.05 2.02
CA LYS A 286 4.68 -38.52 0.64
C LYS A 286 3.97 -39.88 0.71
N MET A 287 2.83 -40.02 0.03
CA MET A 287 2.26 -41.33 -0.23
C MET A 287 3.36 -42.18 -0.90
N PRO A 288 3.46 -43.48 -0.57
CA PRO A 288 4.46 -44.35 -1.20
C PRO A 288 4.33 -44.24 -2.72
N GLU A 289 5.47 -44.02 -3.38
CA GLU A 289 5.55 -43.92 -4.84
C GLU A 289 4.79 -45.08 -5.48
N LYS A 290 4.03 -44.78 -6.54
CA LYS A 290 3.49 -45.81 -7.44
C LYS A 290 4.62 -46.76 -7.84
N PRO A 291 4.36 -48.07 -7.99
CA PRO A 291 5.39 -49.03 -8.37
C PRO A 291 6.05 -48.58 -9.66
N LYS A 292 7.39 -48.62 -9.71
CA LYS A 292 8.15 -48.33 -10.92
C LYS A 292 7.76 -49.32 -12.02
N GLU A 293 7.16 -48.82 -13.10
CA GLU A 293 7.09 -49.54 -14.37
C GLU A 293 8.50 -49.74 -14.92
N GLY A 294 8.84 -50.97 -15.34
CA GLY A 294 10.01 -51.26 -16.16
C GLY A 294 11.29 -51.58 -15.40
N ALA A 295 11.33 -52.73 -14.72
CA ALA A 295 12.59 -53.42 -14.40
C ALA A 295 12.44 -54.91 -14.75
N SER A 296 12.25 -55.21 -16.03
CA SER A 296 12.41 -56.57 -16.55
C SER A 296 13.90 -56.89 -16.64
N THR A 297 14.30 -57.99 -16.03
CA THR A 297 15.67 -58.54 -16.09
C THR A 297 15.74 -59.55 -17.26
N PRO A 298 16.95 -59.95 -17.71
CA PRO A 298 17.16 -60.73 -18.94
C PRO A 298 16.51 -62.13 -18.99
N ASP A 299 15.91 -62.60 -17.89
CA ASP A 299 15.22 -63.90 -17.82
C ASP A 299 13.68 -63.76 -17.95
N ASP A 300 13.18 -62.59 -18.37
CA ASP A 300 11.74 -62.37 -18.63
C ASP A 300 11.33 -62.94 -20.00
N PRO A 301 10.40 -63.92 -20.07
CA PRO A 301 9.94 -64.54 -21.32
C PRO A 301 9.16 -63.59 -22.25
N PHE A 302 8.90 -62.34 -21.84
CA PHE A 302 8.27 -61.29 -22.65
C PHE A 302 9.21 -60.12 -23.00
N PHE A 303 10.52 -60.28 -22.86
CA PHE A 303 11.50 -59.27 -23.24
C PHE A 303 11.46 -58.96 -24.75
N GLN A 304 11.15 -57.71 -25.10
CA GLN A 304 11.33 -57.16 -26.44
C GLN A 304 12.50 -56.15 -26.42
N PRO A 305 13.59 -56.39 -27.17
CA PRO A 305 14.69 -55.43 -27.25
C PRO A 305 14.26 -54.15 -28.00
N PRO A 306 14.77 -52.97 -27.62
CA PRO A 306 14.44 -51.72 -28.28
C PRO A 306 15.05 -51.65 -29.70
N ASP A 307 14.26 -51.09 -30.63
CA ASP A 307 14.59 -50.94 -32.05
C ASP A 307 15.82 -50.02 -32.26
N PRO A 308 16.91 -50.49 -32.90
CA PRO A 308 18.14 -49.71 -33.09
C PRO A 308 18.00 -48.47 -33.97
N ALA A 309 16.82 -48.21 -34.57
CA ALA A 309 16.57 -47.04 -35.40
C ALA A 309 15.88 -45.85 -34.68
N SER A 310 15.65 -45.90 -33.37
CA SER A 310 15.00 -44.79 -32.66
C SER A 310 15.96 -43.61 -32.42
N PRO A 311 15.67 -42.38 -32.89
CA PRO A 311 16.51 -41.22 -32.61
C PRO A 311 16.48 -40.87 -31.11
N PRO A 312 17.57 -40.32 -30.54
CA PRO A 312 17.63 -40.04 -29.12
C PRO A 312 16.55 -39.02 -28.72
N PRO A 313 15.95 -39.16 -27.51
CA PRO A 313 14.95 -38.20 -27.04
C PRO A 313 15.57 -36.79 -27.03
N PRO A 314 14.80 -35.75 -27.42
CA PRO A 314 15.33 -34.40 -27.47
C PRO A 314 15.85 -34.00 -26.08
N LYS A 315 17.07 -33.45 -26.04
CA LYS A 315 17.63 -32.87 -24.81
C LYS A 315 16.59 -31.91 -24.25
N LYS A 316 16.06 -32.21 -23.06
CA LYS A 316 15.21 -31.30 -22.30
C LYS A 316 15.93 -29.96 -22.24
N THR A 317 15.38 -28.96 -22.92
CA THR A 317 15.72 -27.57 -22.67
C THR A 317 15.55 -27.36 -21.17
N ALA A 318 16.57 -26.80 -20.53
CA ALA A 318 16.55 -26.56 -19.10
C ALA A 318 15.25 -25.81 -18.76
N GLU A 319 14.37 -26.46 -18.01
CA GLU A 319 13.26 -25.74 -17.40
C GLU A 319 13.85 -24.63 -16.52
N PRO A 320 13.32 -23.41 -16.59
CA PRO A 320 13.73 -22.36 -15.67
C PRO A 320 13.57 -22.87 -14.24
N LYS A 321 14.62 -22.67 -13.42
CA LYS A 321 14.69 -23.17 -12.03
C LYS A 321 13.44 -22.73 -11.28
N ALA A 322 12.99 -23.51 -10.29
CA ALA A 322 11.81 -23.20 -9.46
C ALA A 322 11.86 -21.77 -8.84
N GLU A 323 13.04 -21.18 -8.71
CA GLU A 323 13.24 -19.78 -8.30
C GLU A 323 12.78 -18.73 -9.33
N GLU A 324 12.68 -19.05 -10.62
CA GLU A 324 12.14 -18.16 -11.67
C GLU A 324 10.62 -18.26 -11.81
N LYS A 325 10.03 -19.45 -11.61
CA LYS A 325 8.56 -19.63 -11.60
C LYS A 325 7.87 -18.81 -10.49
N GLY A 326 8.58 -18.46 -9.42
CA GLY A 326 8.07 -17.64 -8.31
C GLY A 326 8.37 -16.14 -8.40
N LYS A 327 9.21 -15.67 -9.33
CA LYS A 327 9.72 -14.27 -9.34
C LYS A 327 8.95 -13.28 -10.22
N LEU A 328 8.03 -13.72 -11.08
CA LEU A 328 7.29 -12.82 -11.99
C LEU A 328 5.81 -12.61 -11.69
N ARG A 329 5.17 -13.41 -10.82
CA ARG A 329 3.81 -13.11 -10.34
C ARG A 329 3.90 -12.32 -9.05
N LEU A 330 4.03 -11.01 -9.18
CA LEU A 330 3.60 -10.11 -8.11
C LEU A 330 2.14 -10.44 -7.82
N ASP A 331 1.84 -10.81 -6.58
CA ASP A 331 0.46 -11.05 -6.17
C ASP A 331 -0.36 -9.75 -6.32
N ALA A 332 -1.69 -9.86 -6.37
CA ALA A 332 -2.56 -8.70 -6.62
C ALA A 332 -2.31 -7.54 -5.65
N ARG A 333 -1.97 -7.86 -4.39
CA ARG A 333 -1.59 -6.91 -3.35
C ARG A 333 -0.33 -6.14 -3.71
N ASP A 334 0.69 -6.84 -4.17
CA ASP A 334 1.99 -6.23 -4.51
C ASP A 334 1.87 -5.35 -5.76
N ARG A 335 1.07 -5.77 -6.76
CA ARG A 335 0.77 -4.92 -7.93
C ARG A 335 -0.01 -3.67 -7.54
N ALA A 336 -1.04 -3.80 -6.69
CA ALA A 336 -1.79 -2.65 -6.20
C ALA A 336 -0.88 -1.68 -5.44
N ALA A 337 0.02 -2.19 -4.58
CA ALA A 337 1.00 -1.39 -3.87
C ALA A 337 1.97 -0.67 -4.82
N GLN A 338 2.46 -1.33 -5.88
CA GLN A 338 3.32 -0.70 -6.90
C GLN A 338 2.67 0.53 -7.53
N PHE A 339 1.42 0.40 -7.98
CA PHE A 339 0.70 1.51 -8.59
C PHE A 339 0.42 2.63 -7.59
N ALA A 340 0.13 2.28 -6.34
CA ALA A 340 -0.07 3.26 -5.28
C ALA A 340 1.23 4.03 -4.97
N PHE A 341 2.38 3.36 -4.91
CA PHE A 341 3.67 4.04 -4.75
C PHE A 341 4.04 4.90 -5.96
N ALA A 342 3.69 4.48 -7.18
CA ALA A 342 3.84 5.32 -8.38
C ALA A 342 2.93 6.56 -8.35
N ALA A 343 1.72 6.44 -7.78
CA ALA A 343 0.83 7.57 -7.56
C ALA A 343 1.38 8.52 -6.48
N LEU A 344 1.80 7.95 -5.35
CA LEU A 344 2.39 8.69 -4.24
C LEU A 344 3.65 9.44 -4.67
N GLY A 345 4.54 8.79 -5.43
CA GLY A 345 5.74 9.42 -5.98
C GLY A 345 5.44 10.63 -6.85
N ALA A 346 4.38 10.57 -7.68
CA ALA A 346 3.96 11.72 -8.47
C ALA A 346 3.40 12.86 -7.62
N VAL A 347 2.67 12.54 -6.53
CA VAL A 347 2.26 13.54 -5.54
C VAL A 347 3.48 14.21 -4.92
N LEU A 348 4.47 13.42 -4.49
CA LEU A 348 5.68 13.93 -3.86
C LEU A 348 6.47 14.84 -4.81
N HIS A 349 6.67 14.44 -6.07
CA HIS A 349 7.31 15.31 -7.08
C HIS A 349 6.58 16.64 -7.28
N ASN A 350 5.25 16.64 -7.19
CA ASN A 350 4.46 17.87 -7.32
C ASN A 350 4.43 18.72 -6.05
N SER A 351 4.66 18.11 -4.89
CA SER A 351 4.47 18.76 -3.58
C SER A 351 5.78 19.17 -2.91
N VAL A 352 6.90 18.55 -3.27
CA VAL A 352 8.21 18.82 -2.70
C VAL A 352 9.00 19.76 -3.61
N ARG A 353 9.60 20.80 -3.03
CA ARG A 353 10.45 21.78 -3.71
C ARG A 353 11.75 21.97 -2.95
N PRO A 354 12.84 22.39 -3.63
CA PRO A 354 14.03 22.88 -2.94
C PRO A 354 13.64 24.02 -2.00
N ASP A 355 14.12 23.99 -0.77
CA ASP A 355 13.83 25.00 0.26
C ASP A 355 14.68 26.28 0.12
N GLY A 356 15.56 26.33 -0.89
CA GLY A 356 16.51 27.42 -1.13
C GLY A 356 17.69 27.45 -0.14
N ARG A 357 17.78 26.50 0.78
CA ARG A 357 18.81 26.40 1.83
C ARG A 357 19.66 25.12 1.71
N GLY A 358 19.25 24.18 0.86
CA GLY A 358 19.97 22.95 0.57
C GLY A 358 19.26 21.70 1.10
N GLY A 359 18.02 21.84 1.57
CA GLY A 359 17.07 20.75 1.81
C GLY A 359 15.89 20.81 0.85
N SER A 360 14.91 19.95 1.12
CA SER A 360 13.62 19.93 0.42
C SER A 360 12.49 20.19 1.40
N ALA A 361 11.42 20.85 0.95
CA ALA A 361 10.24 21.11 1.78
C ALA A 361 8.96 20.85 0.98
N PHE A 362 7.93 20.36 1.66
CA PHE A 362 6.57 20.31 1.17
C PHE A 362 5.97 21.70 1.06
N VAL A 363 5.29 21.94 -0.06
CA VAL A 363 4.35 23.04 -0.24
C VAL A 363 3.04 22.65 0.43
N LEU A 364 2.85 23.11 1.67
CA LEU A 364 1.62 22.88 2.42
C LEU A 364 0.44 23.60 1.76
N GLY A 365 -0.74 22.98 1.81
CA GLY A 365 -1.98 23.60 1.36
C GLY A 365 -2.30 24.88 2.15
N GLY A 366 -2.74 25.94 1.47
CA GLY A 366 -3.17 27.18 2.13
C GLY A 366 -4.42 27.00 3.00
N GLN A 367 -4.79 28.05 3.74
CA GLN A 367 -6.03 28.09 4.53
C GLN A 367 -7.24 27.82 3.62
N GLY A 368 -7.98 26.73 3.91
CA GLY A 368 -9.06 26.19 3.06
C GLY A 368 -8.73 24.84 2.38
N GLY A 369 -7.47 24.37 2.45
CA GLY A 369 -6.98 23.13 1.84
C GLY A 369 -7.11 21.85 2.69
N GLY A 370 -8.10 21.76 3.58
CA GLY A 370 -8.34 20.53 4.36
C GLY A 370 -8.79 19.36 3.45
N HIS A 371 -8.75 18.14 3.98
CA HIS A 371 -9.13 16.85 3.35
C HIS A 371 -7.96 16.04 2.75
N GLY A 372 -6.76 16.14 3.34
CA GLY A 372 -5.67 15.20 3.05
C GLY A 372 -4.82 15.55 1.84
N ARG A 373 -4.78 16.83 1.46
CA ARG A 373 -3.96 17.38 0.36
C ARG A 373 -2.90 18.31 0.94
N ASN A 374 -1.68 17.78 1.11
CA ASN A 374 -0.53 18.53 1.63
C ASN A 374 -0.84 19.25 2.97
N ASP A 375 -1.60 18.58 3.84
CA ASP A 375 -1.89 18.98 5.21
C ASP A 375 -1.24 18.02 6.21
N PHE A 376 -1.35 18.31 7.50
CA PHE A 376 -0.73 17.52 8.57
C PHE A 376 -1.29 16.09 8.65
N TYR A 377 -2.55 15.90 8.25
CA TYR A 377 -3.15 14.58 8.13
C TYR A 377 -2.51 13.75 7.01
N PHE A 378 -2.21 14.36 5.86
CA PHE A 378 -1.44 13.71 4.81
C PHE A 378 -0.02 13.38 5.26
N LEU A 379 0.69 14.32 5.90
CA LEU A 379 2.05 14.07 6.38
C LEU A 379 2.09 12.91 7.39
N TRP A 380 1.11 12.86 8.29
CA TRP A 380 0.92 11.74 9.20
C TRP A 380 0.65 10.43 8.46
N SER A 381 -0.25 10.43 7.49
CA SER A 381 -0.58 9.24 6.70
C SER A 381 0.60 8.74 5.87
N LEU A 382 1.38 9.66 5.28
CA LEU A 382 2.62 9.38 4.55
C LEU A 382 3.67 8.74 5.45
N GLU A 383 3.86 9.29 6.64
CA GLU A 383 4.81 8.72 7.59
C GLU A 383 4.37 7.32 8.06
N ARG A 384 3.07 7.05 8.27
CA ARG A 384 2.58 5.69 8.59
C ARG A 384 2.98 4.70 7.49
N VAL A 385 2.78 5.08 6.23
CA VAL A 385 3.18 4.27 5.06
C VAL A 385 4.70 4.08 5.03
N GLY A 386 5.47 5.16 5.15
CA GLY A 386 6.93 5.12 5.13
C GLY A 386 7.49 4.21 6.23
N VAL A 387 6.93 4.27 7.44
CA VAL A 387 7.34 3.45 8.58
C VAL A 387 6.91 2.00 8.43
N ILE A 388 5.64 1.72 8.08
CA ILE A 388 5.13 0.35 7.95
C ILE A 388 5.82 -0.41 6.81
N TYR A 389 6.08 0.25 5.68
CA TYR A 389 6.79 -0.34 4.56
C TYR A 389 8.33 -0.23 4.67
N GLY A 390 8.86 0.42 5.70
CA GLY A 390 10.31 0.53 5.92
C GLY A 390 11.03 1.30 4.82
N LEU A 391 10.46 2.42 4.39
CA LEU A 391 10.93 3.24 3.27
C LEU A 391 11.69 4.44 3.80
N ASP A 392 12.90 4.65 3.29
CA ASP A 392 13.63 5.90 3.46
C ASP A 392 13.39 6.86 2.28
N VAL A 393 13.15 6.31 1.09
CA VAL A 393 12.99 7.07 -0.16
C VAL A 393 11.76 6.56 -0.91
N ILE A 394 10.94 7.49 -1.42
CA ILE A 394 9.80 7.21 -2.28
C ILE A 394 9.98 8.01 -3.57
N ALA A 395 10.12 7.32 -4.71
CA ALA A 395 10.34 7.96 -6.02
C ALA A 395 11.50 8.97 -6.02
N ASN A 396 12.67 8.55 -5.50
CA ASN A 396 13.89 9.37 -5.37
C ASN A 396 13.77 10.60 -4.47
N ILE A 397 12.71 10.70 -3.66
CA ILE A 397 12.55 11.75 -2.66
C ILE A 397 12.74 11.13 -1.28
N ASP A 398 13.69 11.67 -0.51
CA ASP A 398 13.73 11.42 0.93
C ASP A 398 12.51 12.11 1.54
N TRP A 399 11.46 11.32 1.75
CA TRP A 399 10.18 11.84 2.19
C TRP A 399 10.29 12.36 3.62
N TYR A 400 11.13 11.74 4.46
CA TYR A 400 11.24 12.14 5.86
C TYR A 400 12.00 13.45 6.00
N GLU A 401 13.11 13.60 5.28
CA GLU A 401 13.86 14.86 5.20
C GLU A 401 12.94 16.02 4.78
N ALA A 402 12.14 15.80 3.73
CA ALA A 402 11.24 16.82 3.23
C ALA A 402 10.15 17.19 4.25
N VAL A 403 9.60 16.19 4.94
CA VAL A 403 8.58 16.40 5.97
C VAL A 403 9.15 17.08 7.22
N SER A 404 10.27 16.60 7.75
CA SER A 404 10.89 17.15 8.95
C SER A 404 11.35 18.59 8.74
N THR A 405 11.90 18.90 7.56
CA THR A 405 12.27 20.26 7.17
C THR A 405 11.06 21.18 7.14
N THR A 406 9.95 20.75 6.50
CA THR A 406 8.69 21.51 6.53
C THR A 406 8.19 21.77 7.94
N LEU A 407 8.11 20.72 8.77
CA LEU A 407 7.57 20.85 10.13
C LEU A 407 8.41 21.78 11.00
N VAL A 408 9.74 21.70 10.92
CA VAL A 408 10.64 22.62 11.62
C VAL A 408 10.44 24.06 11.14
N MET A 409 10.29 24.28 9.83
CA MET A 409 10.11 25.62 9.26
C MET A 409 8.75 26.25 9.59
N THR A 410 7.70 25.45 9.79
CA THR A 410 6.33 25.95 9.97
C THR A 410 5.84 25.94 11.42
N GLN A 411 6.68 25.54 12.38
CA GLN A 411 6.29 25.56 13.79
C GLN A 411 6.14 27.01 14.28
N ALA A 412 5.06 27.30 14.99
CA ALA A 412 4.82 28.59 15.60
C ALA A 412 5.79 28.84 16.78
N ALA A 413 5.95 30.11 17.15
CA ALA A 413 6.85 30.52 18.24
C ALA A 413 6.45 29.92 19.60
N ASP A 414 5.17 29.63 19.81
CA ASP A 414 4.66 29.00 21.03
C ASP A 414 4.86 27.47 21.07
N GLY A 415 5.35 26.88 19.98
CA GLY A 415 5.59 25.45 19.83
C GLY A 415 4.47 24.67 19.13
N SER A 416 3.33 25.30 18.83
CA SER A 416 2.24 24.67 18.11
C SER A 416 2.44 24.62 16.59
N TRP A 417 1.58 23.86 15.91
CA TRP A 417 1.40 23.96 14.47
C TRP A 417 -0.04 24.33 14.15
N GLU A 418 -0.22 25.45 13.45
CA GLU A 418 -1.54 26.01 13.14
C GLU A 418 -1.86 25.99 11.64
N VAL A 419 -0.93 25.55 10.81
CA VAL A 419 -1.10 25.51 9.35
C VAL A 419 -2.02 24.34 8.97
N GLY A 420 -3.05 24.61 8.17
CA GLY A 420 -3.99 23.59 7.67
C GLY A 420 -5.42 23.82 8.13
N GLY A 421 -6.29 22.83 7.87
CA GLY A 421 -7.73 22.90 8.16
C GLY A 421 -8.16 22.32 9.52
N TYR A 422 -7.24 21.73 10.28
CA TYR A 422 -7.53 21.18 11.62
C TYR A 422 -7.13 22.17 12.72
N ASP A 423 -7.66 21.98 13.92
CA ASP A 423 -7.32 22.83 15.05
C ASP A 423 -5.87 22.59 15.54
N PRO A 424 -5.28 23.56 16.26
CA PRO A 424 -3.88 23.47 16.68
C PRO A 424 -3.51 22.24 17.50
N GLU A 425 -4.43 21.65 18.27
CA GLU A 425 -4.14 20.43 19.03
C GLU A 425 -3.89 19.25 18.10
N VAL A 426 -4.77 19.03 17.13
CA VAL A 426 -4.66 17.93 16.17
C VAL A 426 -3.42 18.09 15.29
N ASN A 427 -3.18 19.29 14.76
CA ASN A 427 -2.00 19.56 13.94
C ASN A 427 -0.70 19.36 14.73
N THR A 428 -0.63 19.86 15.97
CA THR A 428 0.55 19.70 16.83
C THR A 428 0.81 18.24 17.15
N ALA A 429 -0.24 17.47 17.45
CA ALA A 429 -0.12 16.04 17.69
C ALA A 429 0.38 15.28 16.45
N PHE A 430 -0.17 15.56 15.26
CA PHE A 430 0.32 14.97 14.01
C PHE A 430 1.79 15.33 13.75
N ALA A 431 2.18 16.60 13.92
CA ALA A 431 3.55 17.03 13.72
C ALA A 431 4.53 16.26 14.62
N ILE A 432 4.22 16.12 15.91
CA ILE A 432 5.06 15.37 16.85
C ILE A 432 5.13 13.89 16.45
N LEU A 433 4.01 13.24 16.17
CA LEU A 433 3.98 11.82 15.78
C LEU A 433 4.83 11.55 14.52
N VAL A 434 4.80 12.49 13.58
CA VAL A 434 5.59 12.43 12.35
C VAL A 434 7.08 12.64 12.62
N LEU A 435 7.46 13.67 13.38
CA LEU A 435 8.85 13.93 13.76
C LEU A 435 9.44 12.81 14.62
N CYS A 436 8.62 12.10 15.40
CA CYS A 436 9.05 10.91 16.12
C CYS A 436 9.17 9.66 15.24
N LYS A 437 8.76 9.70 13.96
CA LYS A 437 8.57 8.52 13.09
C LYS A 437 7.81 7.40 13.81
N SER A 438 6.71 7.75 14.49
CA SER A 438 6.09 6.83 15.44
C SER A 438 5.58 5.55 14.77
N ASN A 439 5.98 4.40 15.30
CA ASN A 439 5.55 3.09 14.82
C ASN A 439 4.60 2.42 15.82
N LEU A 440 3.30 2.72 15.68
CA LEU A 440 2.25 2.14 16.52
C LEU A 440 2.05 0.64 16.24
N ALA A 441 2.19 0.24 14.97
CA ALA A 441 1.98 -1.13 14.50
C ALA A 441 3.32 -1.80 14.13
N ARG A 442 4.23 -1.91 15.12
CA ARG A 442 5.57 -2.50 14.89
C ARG A 442 5.48 -3.89 14.29
N ASP A 443 4.59 -4.71 14.83
CA ASP A 443 4.34 -6.06 14.33
C ASP A 443 3.87 -6.11 12.86
N LEU A 444 3.00 -5.18 12.45
CA LEU A 444 2.61 -5.02 11.04
C LEU A 444 3.84 -4.70 10.19
N SER A 445 4.64 -3.74 10.66
CA SER A 445 5.84 -3.27 9.97
C SER A 445 6.83 -4.42 9.76
N GLY A 446 7.14 -5.18 10.81
CA GLY A 446 8.05 -6.31 10.72
C GLY A 446 7.57 -7.36 9.71
N LYS A 447 6.27 -7.68 9.71
CA LYS A 447 5.69 -8.63 8.76
C LYS A 447 5.70 -8.15 7.31
N VAL A 448 5.41 -6.87 7.07
CA VAL A 448 5.51 -6.29 5.72
C VAL A 448 6.96 -6.21 5.24
N GLN A 449 7.89 -5.95 6.15
CA GLN A 449 9.32 -5.80 5.87
C GLN A 449 10.08 -7.13 5.81
N ASN A 450 9.40 -8.26 6.08
CA ASN A 450 10.02 -9.57 6.28
C ASN A 450 11.09 -9.57 7.40
N ASP A 451 10.92 -8.73 8.42
CA ASP A 451 11.69 -8.76 9.65
C ASP A 451 11.04 -9.72 10.65
N ILE A 452 11.65 -10.92 10.75
CA ILE A 452 11.17 -12.04 11.56
C ILE A 452 11.26 -11.83 13.08
N ASN A 453 11.89 -10.73 13.56
CA ASN A 453 12.11 -10.50 14.99
C ASN A 453 11.10 -9.56 15.65
N THR A 454 10.06 -9.12 14.94
CA THR A 454 9.06 -8.21 15.51
C THR A 454 7.84 -8.99 16.01
N GLU A 455 7.80 -9.29 17.32
CA GLU A 455 6.69 -10.01 17.95
C GLU A 455 5.54 -9.07 18.37
N MET A 456 4.30 -9.58 18.32
CA MET A 456 3.17 -9.02 19.08
C MET A 456 3.36 -9.33 20.57
N ARG A 457 3.62 -8.31 21.39
CA ARG A 457 3.63 -8.46 22.86
C ARG A 457 2.56 -7.58 23.50
N ALA A 458 1.81 -8.15 24.44
CA ALA A 458 0.90 -7.42 25.34
C ALA A 458 1.61 -7.23 26.69
N GLY A 459 1.69 -5.98 27.18
CA GLY A 459 2.29 -5.63 28.46
C GLY A 459 3.27 -4.45 28.37
N PRO A 460 3.65 -3.84 29.52
CA PRO A 460 4.56 -2.71 29.54
C PRO A 460 5.93 -3.14 28.98
N GLY A 461 6.35 -2.52 27.87
CA GLY A 461 7.75 -2.57 27.45
C GLY A 461 8.66 -2.07 28.58
N PRO A 462 9.92 -2.49 28.62
CA PRO A 462 10.78 -2.24 29.78
C PRO A 462 10.82 -0.75 30.12
N SER A 463 10.53 -0.47 31.39
CA SER A 463 10.81 0.78 32.07
C SER A 463 12.32 0.99 32.16
N GLY A 464 12.95 1.29 31.02
CA GLY A 464 14.33 1.75 30.95
C GLY A 464 14.32 3.27 31.00
N SER A 465 15.00 3.85 31.98
CA SER A 465 15.29 5.29 32.15
C SER A 465 16.23 5.84 31.07
N GLY A 466 16.20 5.31 29.86
CA GLY A 466 16.79 5.93 28.69
C GLY A 466 15.70 6.75 28.02
N THR A 467 16.01 7.98 27.64
CA THR A 467 15.39 8.59 26.45
C THR A 467 15.21 7.48 25.42
N PRO A 468 14.05 7.32 24.75
CA PRO A 468 14.01 6.45 23.59
C PRO A 468 14.98 7.03 22.56
N SER A 469 16.24 6.63 22.60
CA SER A 469 17.12 6.55 21.46
C SER A 469 16.57 5.40 20.61
N GLY A 470 15.36 5.63 20.11
CA GLY A 470 14.57 4.75 19.28
C GLY A 470 14.41 5.36 17.90
N VAL A 471 15.45 6.04 17.40
CA VAL A 471 15.78 6.08 15.98
C VAL A 471 16.19 4.66 15.56
N GLY A 472 15.27 3.70 15.75
CA GLY A 472 15.42 2.34 15.26
C GLY A 472 15.04 2.39 13.80
N ARG A 473 15.98 2.85 12.95
CA ARG A 473 15.85 2.66 11.50
C ARG A 473 15.68 1.15 11.28
N PRO A 474 14.63 0.69 10.58
CA PRO A 474 14.47 -0.73 10.31
C PRO A 474 15.74 -1.25 9.63
N SER A 475 16.21 -2.43 10.05
CA SER A 475 17.48 -2.98 9.57
C SER A 475 17.42 -3.44 8.12
N LYS A 476 16.21 -3.61 7.56
CA LYS A 476 15.95 -4.01 6.17
C LYS A 476 14.67 -3.34 5.65
N ALA A 477 14.76 -2.70 4.49
CA ALA A 477 13.59 -2.17 3.77
C ALA A 477 12.68 -3.30 3.30
N ALA A 478 11.39 -3.04 3.11
CA ALA A 478 10.48 -4.03 2.55
C ALA A 478 10.94 -4.54 1.19
N SER A 479 10.45 -5.73 0.81
CA SER A 479 10.88 -6.45 -0.40
C SER A 479 10.93 -5.50 -1.61
N PRO A 480 12.08 -5.36 -2.30
CA PRO A 480 12.26 -4.41 -3.40
C PRO A 480 11.28 -4.59 -4.56
N SER A 481 10.57 -5.73 -4.61
CA SER A 481 9.76 -6.14 -5.75
C SER A 481 8.58 -5.21 -6.05
N TYR A 482 8.10 -4.38 -5.11
CA TYR A 482 7.03 -3.40 -5.37
C TYR A 482 7.41 -1.93 -5.16
N LEU A 483 8.65 -1.64 -4.83
CA LEU A 483 9.15 -0.28 -4.64
C LEU A 483 9.88 0.19 -5.90
N ASN A 484 9.66 1.44 -6.32
CA ASN A 484 10.35 2.08 -7.43
C ASN A 484 10.26 1.33 -8.78
N SER A 485 9.11 0.68 -9.05
CA SER A 485 8.86 0.12 -10.39
C SER A 485 8.80 1.25 -11.42
N GLU A 486 9.88 1.43 -12.17
CA GLU A 486 9.98 2.44 -13.23
C GLU A 486 8.87 2.24 -14.28
N ALA A 487 8.52 0.98 -14.58
CA ALA A 487 7.42 0.64 -15.47
C ALA A 487 6.06 1.11 -14.92
N ALA A 488 5.78 0.89 -13.62
CA ALA A 488 4.56 1.37 -12.99
C ALA A 488 4.52 2.91 -12.92
N THR A 489 5.66 3.56 -12.67
CA THR A 489 5.79 5.02 -12.69
C THR A 489 5.49 5.61 -14.06
N LEU A 490 6.04 5.02 -15.13
CA LEU A 490 5.76 5.42 -16.51
C LEU A 490 4.30 5.17 -16.89
N ALA A 491 3.75 4.00 -16.54
CA ALA A 491 2.35 3.68 -16.77
C ALA A 491 1.44 4.69 -16.05
N ALA A 492 1.68 4.96 -14.78
CA ALA A 492 0.88 5.89 -13.99
C ALA A 492 1.02 7.34 -14.50
N THR A 493 2.19 7.73 -15.00
CA THR A 493 2.41 9.03 -15.66
C THR A 493 1.59 9.16 -16.94
N LEU A 494 1.57 8.11 -17.78
CA LEU A 494 0.72 8.07 -18.96
C LEU A 494 -0.77 8.16 -18.60
N LEU A 495 -1.22 7.37 -17.61
CA LEU A 495 -2.62 7.34 -17.18
C LEU A 495 -3.11 8.69 -16.61
N ARG A 496 -2.22 9.46 -15.97
CA ARG A 496 -2.50 10.81 -15.45
C ARG A 496 -2.33 11.94 -16.46
N SER A 497 -1.83 11.66 -17.66
CA SER A 497 -1.59 12.72 -18.64
C SER A 497 -2.91 13.39 -19.07
N SER A 498 -2.87 14.73 -19.15
CA SER A 498 -3.98 15.53 -19.68
C SER A 498 -4.24 15.18 -21.15
N GLU A 499 -5.41 15.55 -21.68
CA GLU A 499 -5.69 15.35 -23.12
C GLU A 499 -4.62 15.99 -24.01
N SER A 500 -4.14 17.18 -23.65
CA SER A 500 -3.07 17.87 -24.36
C SER A 500 -1.70 17.19 -24.28
N GLN A 501 -1.43 16.42 -23.21
CA GLN A 501 -0.15 15.76 -22.99
C GLN A 501 -0.16 14.27 -23.34
N TRP A 502 -1.35 13.69 -23.56
CA TRP A 502 -1.54 12.25 -23.83
C TRP A 502 -0.68 11.77 -25.01
N ALA A 503 -0.87 12.37 -26.19
CA ALA A 503 -0.16 11.96 -27.39
C ALA A 503 1.36 12.12 -27.27
N VAL A 504 1.82 13.18 -26.59
CA VAL A 504 3.25 13.44 -26.37
C VAL A 504 3.85 12.39 -25.43
N THR A 505 3.17 12.11 -24.30
CA THR A 505 3.62 11.15 -23.30
C THR A 505 3.63 9.73 -23.86
N LEU A 506 2.57 9.35 -24.58
CA LEU A 506 2.47 8.03 -25.21
C LEU A 506 3.58 7.80 -26.23
N ARG A 507 3.83 8.78 -27.12
CA ARG A 507 4.94 8.71 -28.08
C ARG A 507 6.29 8.61 -27.39
N LYS A 508 6.52 9.38 -26.33
CA LYS A 508 7.77 9.33 -25.56
C LYS A 508 8.02 7.93 -25.00
N ILE A 509 7.03 7.30 -24.36
CA ILE A 509 7.15 5.94 -23.81
C ILE A 509 7.32 4.93 -24.96
N ARG A 510 6.51 5.06 -26.03
CA ARG A 510 6.61 4.21 -27.22
C ARG A 510 8.01 4.26 -27.80
N ASP A 511 8.65 5.42 -27.91
CA ASP A 511 9.88 5.57 -28.68
C ASP A 511 11.16 5.32 -27.87
N SER A 512 11.12 5.50 -26.54
CA SER A 512 12.27 5.34 -25.63
C SER A 512 12.82 3.91 -25.56
N ASN A 513 14.11 3.69 -25.33
CA ASN A 513 14.68 2.34 -25.27
C ASN A 513 14.35 1.58 -23.96
N GLY A 514 14.59 0.26 -23.94
CA GLY A 514 14.48 -0.58 -22.73
C GLY A 514 13.14 -1.30 -22.55
N SER A 515 13.19 -2.46 -21.89
CA SER A 515 12.01 -3.31 -21.61
C SER A 515 11.01 -2.65 -20.66
N VAL A 516 11.45 -1.70 -19.83
CA VAL A 516 10.63 -0.95 -18.89
C VAL A 516 9.49 -0.19 -19.57
N ASN A 517 9.74 0.40 -20.74
CA ASN A 517 8.72 1.12 -21.53
C ASN A 517 7.69 0.15 -22.13
N THR A 518 8.10 -1.06 -22.48
CA THR A 518 7.19 -2.12 -22.94
C THR A 518 6.28 -2.56 -21.80
N GLN A 519 6.86 -2.79 -20.62
CA GLN A 519 6.10 -3.14 -19.41
C GLN A 519 5.14 -2.01 -19.03
N ALA A 520 5.55 -0.74 -19.11
CA ALA A 520 4.71 0.41 -18.82
C ALA A 520 3.46 0.48 -19.72
N LEU A 521 3.61 0.26 -21.03
CA LEU A 521 2.48 0.24 -21.96
C LEU A 521 1.55 -0.95 -21.72
N ALA A 522 2.08 -2.15 -21.43
CA ALA A 522 1.27 -3.30 -21.08
C ALA A 522 0.47 -3.05 -19.78
N LEU A 523 1.14 -2.54 -18.74
CA LEU A 523 0.52 -2.15 -17.47
C LEU A 523 -0.55 -1.06 -17.62
N ALA A 524 -0.36 -0.10 -18.54
CA ALA A 524 -1.35 0.92 -18.82
C ALA A 524 -2.55 0.35 -19.59
N ALA A 525 -2.33 -0.57 -20.53
CA ALA A 525 -3.40 -1.22 -21.29
C ALA A 525 -4.38 -1.97 -20.38
N ASP A 526 -3.89 -2.68 -19.37
CA ASP A 526 -4.73 -3.41 -18.39
C ASP A 526 -5.67 -2.49 -17.58
N ARG A 527 -5.48 -1.16 -17.64
CA ARG A 527 -6.22 -0.16 -16.84
C ARG A 527 -7.02 0.82 -17.67
N LEU A 528 -7.02 0.68 -18.99
CA LEU A 528 -7.67 1.62 -19.91
C LEU A 528 -8.86 0.98 -20.60
N GLU A 529 -9.76 1.83 -21.09
CA GLU A 529 -10.91 1.47 -21.91
C GLU A 529 -11.05 2.46 -23.08
N GLY A 530 -11.87 2.10 -24.08
CA GLY A 530 -12.20 2.98 -25.20
C GLY A 530 -11.01 3.42 -26.05
N VAL A 531 -11.01 4.69 -26.48
CA VAL A 531 -10.01 5.24 -27.42
C VAL A 531 -8.59 5.20 -26.84
N ARG A 532 -8.41 5.55 -25.57
CA ARG A 532 -7.08 5.54 -24.93
C ARG A 532 -6.49 4.12 -24.85
N LEU A 533 -7.33 3.09 -24.63
CA LEU A 533 -6.88 1.70 -24.69
C LEU A 533 -6.39 1.34 -26.09
N LEU A 534 -7.11 1.77 -27.13
CA LEU A 534 -6.71 1.54 -28.52
C LEU A 534 -5.37 2.20 -28.83
N ASP A 535 -5.17 3.47 -28.43
CA ASP A 535 -3.91 4.19 -28.62
C ASP A 535 -2.72 3.44 -27.99
N VAL A 536 -2.87 3.01 -26.74
CA VAL A 536 -1.81 2.29 -26.01
C VAL A 536 -1.52 0.93 -26.63
N ARG A 537 -2.56 0.19 -27.01
CA ARG A 537 -2.41 -1.11 -27.68
C ARG A 537 -1.68 -0.97 -29.03
N THR A 538 -1.99 0.06 -29.80
CA THR A 538 -1.31 0.36 -31.06
C THR A 538 0.14 0.73 -30.81
N ALA A 539 0.41 1.65 -29.87
CA ALA A 539 1.77 2.05 -29.51
C ALA A 539 2.61 0.87 -29.01
N LEU A 540 2.04 -0.04 -28.22
CA LEU A 540 2.73 -1.25 -27.75
C LEU A 540 3.11 -2.16 -28.92
N ALA A 541 2.19 -2.43 -29.84
CA ALA A 541 2.48 -3.25 -31.02
C ALA A 541 3.55 -2.60 -31.93
N GLU A 542 3.40 -1.31 -32.24
CA GLU A 542 4.40 -0.53 -32.99
C GLU A 542 5.78 -0.58 -32.35
N ARG A 543 5.85 -0.39 -31.03
CA ARG A 543 7.11 -0.47 -30.28
C ARG A 543 7.78 -1.83 -30.46
N LEU A 544 7.01 -2.92 -30.37
CA LEU A 544 7.53 -4.29 -30.43
C LEU A 544 8.07 -4.66 -31.81
N THR A 545 7.64 -3.99 -32.89
CA THR A 545 8.19 -4.21 -34.24
C THR A 545 9.71 -3.99 -34.33
N ARG A 546 10.28 -3.18 -33.42
CA ARG A 546 11.72 -2.90 -33.34
C ARG A 546 12.53 -4.00 -32.65
N LEU A 547 11.88 -5.02 -32.08
CA LEU A 547 12.55 -6.13 -31.41
C LEU A 547 12.92 -7.25 -32.38
N SER A 548 13.85 -8.11 -31.97
CA SER A 548 14.23 -9.32 -32.72
C SER A 548 13.09 -10.32 -32.79
N ALA A 549 13.09 -11.16 -33.82
CA ALA A 549 12.14 -12.26 -33.98
C ALA A 549 12.13 -13.18 -32.74
N GLU A 550 13.31 -13.49 -32.18
CA GLU A 550 13.43 -14.28 -30.96
C GLU A 550 12.73 -13.65 -29.74
N THR A 551 12.93 -12.35 -29.53
CA THR A 551 12.25 -11.63 -28.44
C THR A 551 10.74 -11.61 -28.62
N LEU A 552 10.26 -11.43 -29.87
CA LEU A 552 8.83 -11.49 -30.17
C LEU A 552 8.24 -12.86 -29.84
N ARG A 553 8.94 -13.97 -30.17
CA ARG A 553 8.52 -15.33 -29.79
C ARG A 553 8.47 -15.53 -28.29
N ALA A 554 9.44 -14.99 -27.56
CA ALA A 554 9.43 -15.04 -26.10
C ALA A 554 8.21 -14.32 -25.54
N TYR A 555 7.89 -13.13 -26.05
CA TYR A 555 6.74 -12.34 -25.61
C TYR A 555 5.39 -12.93 -26.02
N SER A 556 5.26 -13.54 -27.20
CA SER A 556 4.02 -14.22 -27.60
C SER A 556 3.71 -15.43 -26.74
N ARG A 557 4.69 -15.99 -26.03
CA ARG A 557 4.55 -17.14 -25.12
C ARG A 557 4.47 -16.74 -23.64
N ALA A 558 4.44 -15.44 -23.33
CA ALA A 558 4.38 -14.93 -21.96
C ALA A 558 2.99 -15.18 -21.33
N LYS A 559 2.82 -16.36 -20.70
CA LYS A 559 1.53 -16.85 -20.17
C LYS A 559 0.79 -15.88 -19.26
N ASP A 560 1.51 -15.07 -18.49
CA ASP A 560 0.92 -14.18 -17.49
C ASP A 560 0.60 -12.76 -18.00
N TYR A 561 0.85 -12.44 -19.28
CA TYR A 561 0.66 -11.09 -19.83
C TYR A 561 -0.11 -11.07 -21.16
N PRO A 562 -1.46 -11.15 -21.13
CA PRO A 562 -2.30 -11.17 -22.34
C PRO A 562 -2.04 -10.00 -23.30
N GLU A 563 -1.94 -8.77 -22.80
CA GLU A 563 -1.67 -7.59 -23.63
C GLU A 563 -0.28 -7.63 -24.27
N LEU A 564 0.72 -8.17 -23.57
CA LEU A 564 2.06 -8.35 -24.12
C LEU A 564 2.07 -9.42 -25.22
N ARG A 565 1.40 -10.56 -24.99
CA ARG A 565 1.26 -11.62 -26.00
C ARG A 565 0.56 -11.10 -27.25
N ARG A 566 -0.60 -10.45 -27.07
CA ARG A 566 -1.37 -9.84 -28.15
C ARG A 566 -0.52 -8.87 -28.98
N ALA A 567 0.21 -7.98 -28.32
CA ALA A 567 1.02 -7.00 -29.02
C ALA A 567 2.21 -7.63 -29.74
N ALA A 568 2.85 -8.65 -29.17
CA ALA A 568 3.94 -9.37 -29.82
C ALA A 568 3.47 -10.07 -31.09
N VAL A 569 2.31 -10.73 -31.04
CA VAL A 569 1.65 -11.40 -32.17
C VAL A 569 1.34 -10.41 -33.29
N LEU A 570 0.80 -9.22 -32.96
CA LEU A 570 0.57 -8.16 -33.94
C LEU A 570 1.89 -7.65 -34.52
N ALA A 571 2.92 -7.45 -33.69
CA ALA A 571 4.22 -6.99 -34.14
C ALA A 571 4.90 -7.99 -35.09
N MET A 572 4.76 -9.30 -34.86
CA MET A 572 5.22 -10.33 -35.80
C MET A 572 4.59 -10.15 -37.18
N ALA A 573 3.28 -9.91 -37.23
CA ALA A 573 2.56 -9.68 -38.48
C ALA A 573 2.95 -8.34 -39.15
N MET A 574 3.10 -7.27 -38.37
CA MET A 574 3.48 -5.94 -38.87
C MET A 574 4.89 -5.90 -39.48
N LYS A 575 5.79 -6.79 -39.05
CA LYS A 575 7.14 -6.90 -39.61
C LYS A 575 7.19 -7.61 -40.97
N ASP A 576 6.08 -8.17 -41.42
CA ASP A 576 5.99 -9.01 -42.64
C ASP A 576 7.02 -10.17 -42.67
N ASP A 577 7.40 -10.65 -41.47
CA ASP A 577 8.39 -11.73 -41.33
C ASP A 577 7.68 -13.09 -41.27
N LYS A 578 7.71 -13.78 -42.40
CA LYS A 578 7.09 -15.12 -42.57
C LYS A 578 7.71 -16.20 -41.70
N SER A 579 8.88 -15.96 -41.07
CA SER A 579 9.48 -16.91 -40.11
C SER A 579 8.64 -17.08 -38.85
N HIS A 580 7.67 -16.21 -38.60
CA HIS A 580 6.73 -16.29 -37.48
C HIS A 580 5.47 -17.10 -37.76
N ILE A 581 5.23 -17.55 -39.00
CA ILE A 581 4.01 -18.31 -39.33
C ILE A 581 3.82 -19.53 -38.41
N PRO A 582 4.84 -20.38 -38.13
CA PRO A 582 4.67 -21.48 -37.17
C PRO A 582 4.25 -21.01 -35.77
N ASP A 583 4.86 -19.92 -35.29
CA ASP A 583 4.55 -19.37 -33.96
C ASP A 583 3.11 -18.85 -33.91
N LEU A 584 2.65 -18.14 -34.95
CA LEU A 584 1.28 -17.61 -35.03
C LEU A 584 0.23 -18.71 -35.10
N ILE A 585 0.54 -19.83 -35.76
CA ILE A 585 -0.33 -21.01 -35.78
C ILE A 585 -0.50 -21.57 -34.36
N GLU A 586 0.59 -21.74 -33.60
CA GLU A 586 0.51 -22.22 -32.21
C GLU A 586 -0.32 -21.28 -31.31
N VAL A 587 -0.22 -19.97 -31.52
CA VAL A 587 -0.95 -18.96 -30.73
C VAL A 587 -2.47 -19.02 -30.94
N LEU A 588 -2.99 -19.68 -31.99
CA LEU A 588 -4.44 -19.90 -32.13
C LEU A 588 -5.05 -20.75 -30.99
N LEU A 589 -4.21 -21.43 -30.21
CA LEU A 589 -4.61 -22.17 -29.00
C LEU A 589 -4.65 -21.32 -27.73
N ASP A 590 -4.35 -20.01 -27.80
CA ASP A 590 -4.36 -19.15 -26.62
C ASP A 590 -5.74 -19.13 -25.95
N GLU A 591 -5.74 -19.05 -24.62
CA GLU A 591 -6.96 -18.96 -23.81
C GLU A 591 -7.63 -17.59 -23.99
N GLU A 592 -6.84 -16.56 -24.28
CA GLU A 592 -7.30 -15.17 -24.44
C GLU A 592 -7.76 -14.90 -25.87
N GLU A 593 -9.06 -14.65 -26.02
CA GLU A 593 -9.71 -14.43 -27.32
C GLU A 593 -9.06 -13.30 -28.13
N LEU A 594 -8.64 -12.22 -27.47
CA LEU A 594 -7.99 -11.09 -28.15
C LEU A 594 -6.61 -11.46 -28.73
N VAL A 595 -5.91 -12.43 -28.13
CA VAL A 595 -4.64 -12.95 -28.63
C VAL A 595 -4.88 -13.86 -29.83
N VAL A 596 -5.89 -14.74 -29.75
CA VAL A 596 -6.30 -15.62 -30.87
C VAL A 596 -6.70 -14.81 -32.09
N ARG A 597 -7.51 -13.74 -31.90
CA ARG A 597 -7.92 -12.85 -33.00
C ARG A 597 -6.73 -12.13 -33.63
N ALA A 598 -5.74 -11.72 -32.83
CA ALA A 598 -4.52 -11.11 -33.35
C ALA A 598 -3.71 -12.11 -34.21
N ALA A 599 -3.60 -13.37 -33.77
CA ALA A 599 -2.88 -14.41 -34.51
C ALA A 599 -3.59 -14.75 -35.83
N LYS A 600 -4.92 -14.89 -35.81
CA LYS A 600 -5.73 -15.06 -37.02
C LYS A 600 -5.53 -13.93 -38.02
N ALA A 601 -5.61 -12.68 -37.56
CA ALA A 601 -5.39 -11.52 -38.40
C ALA A 601 -3.96 -11.48 -38.98
N GLY A 602 -2.96 -11.83 -38.17
CA GLY A 602 -1.57 -11.88 -38.60
C GLY A 602 -1.31 -12.95 -39.66
N LEU A 603 -1.82 -14.17 -39.46
CA LEU A 603 -1.72 -15.25 -40.45
C LEU A 603 -2.37 -14.85 -41.77
N LYS A 604 -3.56 -14.24 -41.71
CA LYS A 604 -4.25 -13.74 -42.90
C LYS A 604 -3.45 -12.67 -43.63
N ALA A 605 -2.85 -11.73 -42.90
CA ALA A 605 -2.03 -10.68 -43.49
C ALA A 605 -0.76 -11.23 -44.18
N LEU A 606 -0.06 -12.17 -43.54
CA LEU A 606 1.21 -12.72 -44.05
C LEU A 606 1.03 -13.72 -45.21
N THR A 607 -0.14 -14.37 -45.30
CA THR A 607 -0.36 -15.51 -46.21
C THR A 607 -1.48 -15.29 -47.25
N GLY A 608 -2.38 -14.35 -46.99
CA GLY A 608 -3.62 -14.18 -47.76
C GLY A 608 -4.68 -15.27 -47.52
N GLN A 609 -4.43 -16.25 -46.63
CA GLN A 609 -5.34 -17.36 -46.33
C GLN A 609 -6.05 -17.18 -44.98
N ASP A 610 -7.19 -17.84 -44.78
CA ASP A 610 -7.97 -17.73 -43.55
C ASP A 610 -8.55 -19.09 -43.13
N PHE A 611 -7.73 -19.87 -42.42
CA PHE A 611 -8.16 -21.11 -41.75
C PHE A 611 -8.39 -20.91 -40.25
N GLY A 612 -8.49 -19.66 -39.79
CA GLY A 612 -8.55 -19.35 -38.37
C GLY A 612 -9.92 -19.65 -37.74
N PRO A 613 -9.97 -19.93 -36.43
CA PRO A 613 -11.20 -20.30 -35.74
C PRO A 613 -12.23 -19.14 -35.76
N PRO A 614 -13.54 -19.43 -35.59
CA PRO A 614 -14.55 -18.41 -35.36
C PRO A 614 -14.32 -17.70 -34.00
N PRO A 615 -14.88 -16.49 -33.80
CA PRO A 615 -14.79 -15.82 -32.50
C PRO A 615 -15.34 -16.68 -31.36
N PHE A 616 -14.65 -16.71 -30.22
CA PHE A 616 -15.01 -17.51 -29.03
C PHE A 616 -15.10 -19.02 -29.29
N ALA A 617 -14.31 -19.51 -30.24
CA ALA A 617 -14.23 -20.92 -30.60
C ALA A 617 -13.89 -21.83 -29.40
N SER A 618 -14.46 -23.03 -29.40
CA SER A 618 -14.13 -24.06 -28.43
C SER A 618 -12.67 -24.51 -28.57
N ALA A 619 -12.12 -25.14 -27.53
CA ALA A 619 -10.78 -25.74 -27.61
C ALA A 619 -10.66 -26.80 -28.73
N HIS A 620 -11.78 -27.44 -29.10
CA HIS A 620 -11.83 -28.38 -30.22
C HIS A 620 -11.70 -27.65 -31.56
N ASP A 621 -12.47 -26.60 -31.79
CA ASP A 621 -12.45 -25.83 -33.04
C ASP A 621 -11.10 -25.12 -33.24
N LYS A 622 -10.51 -24.61 -32.15
CA LYS A 622 -9.14 -24.05 -32.18
C LYS A 622 -8.11 -25.08 -32.65
N ARG A 623 -8.21 -26.34 -32.19
CA ARG A 623 -7.32 -27.44 -32.64
C ARG A 623 -7.52 -27.78 -34.12
N LEU A 624 -8.76 -27.81 -34.61
CA LEU A 624 -9.04 -28.04 -36.03
C LEU A 624 -8.44 -26.95 -36.91
N ALA A 625 -8.59 -25.68 -36.51
CA ALA A 625 -8.00 -24.54 -37.22
C ALA A 625 -6.47 -24.63 -37.27
N VAL A 626 -5.83 -24.99 -36.16
CA VAL A 626 -4.37 -25.21 -36.08
C VAL A 626 -3.90 -26.32 -37.01
N GLU A 627 -4.63 -27.44 -37.04
CA GLU A 627 -4.29 -28.57 -37.90
C GLU A 627 -4.38 -28.20 -39.38
N ALA A 628 -5.45 -27.52 -39.79
CA ALA A 628 -5.61 -27.01 -41.15
C ALA A 628 -4.46 -26.06 -41.55
N TRP A 629 -4.06 -25.16 -40.63
CA TRP A 629 -2.92 -24.27 -40.84
C TRP A 629 -1.59 -25.00 -40.97
N LYS A 630 -1.33 -26.03 -40.15
CA LYS A 630 -0.10 -26.83 -40.20
C LYS A 630 0.03 -27.58 -41.53
N GLN A 631 -1.05 -28.25 -41.95
CA GLN A 631 -1.08 -28.98 -43.23
C GLN A 631 -0.82 -28.03 -44.41
N TRP A 632 -1.45 -26.85 -44.42
CA TRP A 632 -1.20 -25.86 -45.46
C TRP A 632 0.25 -25.36 -45.44
N TRP A 633 0.82 -25.09 -44.26
CA TRP A 633 2.18 -24.57 -44.15
C TRP A 633 3.25 -25.60 -44.57
N GLU A 634 3.05 -26.88 -44.27
CA GLU A 634 3.91 -27.96 -44.75
C GLU A 634 3.94 -28.02 -46.29
N LEU A 635 2.78 -27.88 -46.95
CA LEU A 635 2.70 -27.82 -48.41
C LEU A 635 3.40 -26.60 -49.01
N GLN A 636 3.36 -25.45 -48.32
CA GLN A 636 4.10 -24.26 -48.79
C GLN A 636 5.61 -24.40 -48.63
N ARG A 637 6.10 -25.12 -47.61
CA ARG A 637 7.53 -25.36 -47.41
C ARG A 637 8.17 -26.31 -48.42
N GLN A 638 7.35 -27.08 -49.13
CA GLN A 638 7.78 -28.00 -50.19
C GLN A 638 7.85 -27.34 -51.58
N LYS A 639 7.34 -26.10 -51.71
CA LYS A 639 7.45 -25.26 -52.90
C LYS A 639 8.59 -24.26 -52.73
#